data_AF-A0A367J5T7-F1
#
_entry.id   AF-A0A367J5T7-F1
#
_cell.length_a   1.000
_cell.length_b   1.000
_cell.length_c   1.000
_cell.angle_alpha   90.00
_cell.angle_beta   90.00
_cell.angle_gamma   90.00
#
_symmetry.space_group_name_H-M   'P 1'
#
loop_
_entity.id
_entity.type
_entity.pdbx_description
1 polymer ?
#
loop_
_entity_poly.entity_id
_entity_poly.type
_entity_poly.pdbx_seq_one_letter_code
_entity_poly.pdbx_strand_id
1 'polypeptide(L)'
;MDRKARSKPMRHILNRLLMHNNFEIVIFGDKTILDEEVENWPGCDFLICFFSDGFPLDKAIAYVKLRKPHCVNNVIMQALLWDRRVVLSVLDAIGVPTPPRLVISRDNGAKVDPEAADAFKGCTGMDLARVIARYAANTQSVNISQTHIEVDGERLEKTFIEKPVDGEDHNINIYYSENAGGGGRRLFRKIGNKSSEFDPELTTPKTEGSWVYEKLMETENCEDIKLYTVGPQFVYAETRKSPTVDGHVQRNTDGKEIRYRVKLSQEEEDIARKVSKAFGQTVCGIDILRVQGKSYVIDVNGWSFVKGNDFYYDQCAKILKESFCRSVQERPLCLADPIPPEILPENSWKLKAFVAVFRHGDRTPKEKIKISIMEQPFIDLLQDSKREVVFRQKHQIESVMKAVNICLENSSEEKAGKLVPLREALEKKHDLPGTKVQLKPKFDPETKELVKIQVVVKWGGEFTHAGRHQSRDLAENLRKDMNILNRQVLDDVKVFSSSERRVRDTAQVFSRWFLGNPESLDNIISESKYLLDDSNAAKEQSDEVKKKLKNLLKPGNIIPEWMLAKMGWDAKLPQPSILLQDIANTITSMQRIMRESWEVLDVDNIQRRWCCFDSPTLFKERWERTFNQFTTQDEAGQLVAIYPDPSSIPALYDSLKYDALHNRPFLEAVFCQKEDNDLLVNLYKDVKIMFDFIAPQEFGISDNEKKNIGMLISFPLLKRILADLDEMQSSENPRTRLYFTK
;
A
#
# COMPACT_ATOMS: atom_id res chain seq x y z
N MET A 1 -2.21 -18.54 1.99
CA MET A 1 -3.67 -18.42 1.70
C MET A 1 -4.37 -17.40 2.59
N ASP A 2 -3.91 -17.22 3.84
CA ASP A 2 -4.39 -16.22 4.81
C ASP A 2 -4.67 -14.82 4.25
N ARG A 3 -3.78 -14.30 3.40
CA ARG A 3 -3.93 -12.96 2.80
C ARG A 3 -5.23 -12.82 1.99
N LYS A 4 -5.71 -13.89 1.37
CA LYS A 4 -6.95 -13.90 0.60
C LYS A 4 -8.17 -14.00 1.52
N ALA A 5 -8.12 -14.88 2.52
CA ALA A 5 -9.13 -15.03 3.56
C ALA A 5 -9.29 -13.75 4.42
N ARG A 6 -8.24 -12.92 4.54
CA ARG A 6 -8.26 -11.63 5.24
C ARG A 6 -8.17 -10.42 4.30
N SER A 7 -8.48 -10.63 3.01
CA SER A 7 -8.52 -9.54 2.04
C SER A 7 -9.56 -8.48 2.45
N LYS A 8 -9.36 -7.22 2.04
CA LYS A 8 -10.27 -6.12 2.42
C LYS A 8 -11.75 -6.41 2.08
N PRO A 9 -12.10 -6.93 0.87
CA PRO A 9 -13.47 -7.33 0.56
C PRO A 9 -14.01 -8.42 1.50
N MET A 10 -13.21 -9.46 1.76
CA MET A 10 -13.60 -10.55 2.64
C MET A 10 -13.86 -10.04 4.06
N ARG A 11 -12.96 -9.22 4.62
CA ARG A 11 -13.16 -8.63 5.94
C ARG A 11 -14.43 -7.81 6.03
N HIS A 12 -14.78 -7.06 4.98
CA HIS A 12 -16.03 -6.27 4.95
C HIS A 12 -17.28 -7.16 4.99
N ILE A 13 -17.28 -8.29 4.27
CA ILE A 13 -18.41 -9.23 4.22
C ILE A 13 -18.52 -10.00 5.54
N LEU A 14 -17.40 -10.56 6.02
CA LEU A 14 -17.33 -11.33 7.27
C LEU A 14 -17.73 -10.50 8.49
N ASN A 15 -17.27 -9.25 8.60
CA ASN A 15 -17.69 -8.37 9.70
C ASN A 15 -19.20 -8.09 9.71
N ARG A 16 -19.86 -8.02 8.54
CA ARG A 16 -21.32 -7.86 8.46
C ARG A 16 -22.07 -9.10 8.92
N LEU A 17 -21.54 -10.28 8.60
CA LEU A 17 -22.09 -11.54 9.13
C LEU A 17 -21.96 -11.59 10.67
N LEU A 18 -20.82 -11.19 11.23
CA LEU A 18 -20.60 -11.11 12.68
C LEU A 18 -21.58 -10.17 13.41
N MET A 19 -22.07 -9.12 12.75
CA MET A 19 -23.04 -8.19 13.36
C MET A 19 -24.40 -8.83 13.67
N HIS A 20 -24.70 -10.01 13.12
CA HIS A 20 -25.97 -10.70 13.36
C HIS A 20 -25.98 -11.58 14.63
N ASN A 21 -24.90 -11.60 15.43
CA ASN A 21 -24.73 -12.33 16.70
C ASN A 21 -24.97 -13.87 16.67
N ASN A 22 -25.37 -14.43 15.54
CA ASN A 22 -25.65 -15.86 15.36
C ASN A 22 -24.55 -16.59 14.58
N PHE A 23 -23.43 -15.92 14.29
CA PHE A 23 -22.32 -16.47 13.52
C PHE A 23 -21.01 -16.29 14.29
N GLU A 24 -20.23 -17.37 14.38
CA GLU A 24 -18.80 -17.34 14.70
C GLU A 24 -18.02 -17.56 13.41
N ILE A 25 -16.88 -16.87 13.27
CA ILE A 25 -16.02 -16.99 12.10
C ILE A 25 -14.72 -17.64 12.53
N VAL A 26 -14.38 -18.75 11.87
CA VAL A 26 -13.10 -19.44 12.04
C VAL A 26 -12.33 -19.34 10.72
N ILE A 27 -11.11 -18.80 10.79
CA ILE A 27 -10.20 -18.76 9.65
C ILE A 27 -9.24 -19.94 9.77
N PHE A 28 -9.26 -20.84 8.80
CA PHE A 28 -8.30 -21.94 8.75
C PHE A 28 -6.99 -21.34 8.27
N GLY A 29 -6.01 -21.25 9.16
CA GLY A 29 -4.72 -20.63 8.86
C GLY A 29 -3.86 -21.49 7.95
N ASP A 30 -2.85 -20.88 7.33
CA ASP A 30 -1.91 -21.59 6.44
C ASP A 30 -1.29 -22.83 7.11
N LYS A 31 -0.97 -22.77 8.42
CA LYS A 31 -0.45 -23.92 9.20
C LYS A 31 -1.44 -25.08 9.23
N THR A 32 -2.71 -24.82 9.54
CA THR A 32 -3.75 -25.86 9.55
C THR A 32 -3.97 -26.44 8.15
N ILE A 33 -4.11 -25.57 7.15
CA ILE A 33 -4.42 -26.01 5.78
C ILE A 33 -3.27 -26.83 5.18
N LEU A 34 -2.02 -26.41 5.38
CA LEU A 34 -0.85 -27.08 4.80
C LEU A 34 -0.38 -28.25 5.65
N ASP A 35 -0.22 -28.05 6.96
CA ASP A 35 0.56 -28.95 7.80
C ASP A 35 -0.30 -29.96 8.58
N GLU A 36 -1.56 -29.65 8.89
CA GLU A 36 -2.44 -30.52 9.69
C GLU A 36 -3.31 -31.43 8.82
N GLU A 37 -3.54 -32.66 9.25
CA GLU A 37 -4.49 -33.59 8.62
C GLU A 37 -5.93 -33.07 8.71
N VAL A 38 -6.76 -33.41 7.70
CA VAL A 38 -8.12 -32.86 7.53
C VAL A 38 -9.08 -33.21 8.68
N GLU A 39 -8.81 -34.29 9.39
CA GLU A 39 -9.54 -34.71 10.58
C GLU A 39 -9.40 -33.70 11.73
N ASN A 40 -8.24 -33.04 11.80
CA ASN A 40 -7.89 -32.07 12.84
C ASN A 40 -8.27 -30.64 12.47
N TRP A 41 -8.76 -30.41 11.24
CA TRP A 41 -9.22 -29.08 10.85
C TRP A 41 -10.44 -28.67 11.69
N PRO A 42 -10.59 -27.36 12.00
CA PRO A 42 -11.73 -26.89 12.78
C PRO A 42 -13.05 -27.28 12.12
N GLY A 43 -14.02 -27.73 12.91
CA GLY A 43 -15.35 -28.03 12.42
C GLY A 43 -16.13 -26.76 12.08
N CYS A 44 -16.96 -26.82 11.03
CA CYS A 44 -17.85 -25.71 10.67
C CYS A 44 -19.16 -26.21 10.03
N ASP A 45 -20.24 -25.43 10.21
CA ASP A 45 -21.53 -25.68 9.55
C ASP A 45 -21.54 -25.18 8.10
N PHE A 46 -20.88 -24.04 7.87
CA PHE A 46 -20.81 -23.36 6.58
C PHE A 46 -19.35 -23.22 6.17
N LEU A 47 -19.03 -23.56 4.92
CA LEU A 47 -17.67 -23.48 4.39
C LEU A 47 -17.59 -22.48 3.24
N ILE A 48 -16.73 -21.48 3.42
CA ILE A 48 -16.25 -20.61 2.34
C ILE A 48 -14.84 -21.09 1.97
N CYS A 49 -14.73 -21.77 0.84
CA CYS A 49 -13.48 -22.33 0.34
C CYS A 49 -13.30 -21.92 -1.12
N PHE A 50 -12.11 -21.48 -1.47
CA PHE A 50 -11.76 -21.09 -2.83
C PHE A 50 -10.29 -21.35 -3.10
N PHE A 51 -10.02 -21.83 -4.31
CA PHE A 51 -8.69 -22.10 -4.80
C PHE A 51 -7.89 -20.81 -5.01
N SER A 52 -6.59 -20.92 -4.81
CA SER A 52 -5.59 -19.99 -5.28
C SER A 52 -4.28 -20.74 -5.41
N ASP A 53 -3.35 -20.25 -6.22
CA ASP A 53 -1.99 -20.80 -6.29
C ASP A 53 -1.39 -21.18 -4.92
N GLY A 54 -0.93 -22.43 -4.81
CA GLY A 54 -0.46 -23.07 -3.57
C GLY A 54 -1.53 -23.62 -2.60
N PHE A 55 -2.83 -23.57 -2.94
CA PHE A 55 -3.91 -24.09 -2.10
C PHE A 55 -4.11 -25.61 -2.32
N PRO A 56 -4.10 -26.45 -1.25
CA PRO A 56 -4.28 -27.89 -1.38
C PRO A 56 -5.76 -28.26 -1.57
N LEU A 57 -6.26 -28.16 -2.81
CA LEU A 57 -7.66 -28.43 -3.13
C LEU A 57 -8.10 -29.84 -2.70
N ASP A 58 -7.24 -30.85 -2.87
CA ASP A 58 -7.54 -32.23 -2.51
C ASP A 58 -7.84 -32.41 -1.02
N LYS A 59 -7.09 -31.72 -0.14
CA LYS A 59 -7.37 -31.70 1.31
C LYS A 59 -8.72 -31.04 1.60
N ALA A 60 -9.03 -29.93 0.93
CA ALA A 60 -10.31 -29.27 1.10
C ALA A 60 -11.49 -30.16 0.63
N ILE A 61 -11.32 -30.90 -0.48
CA ILE A 61 -12.30 -31.89 -0.94
C ILE A 61 -12.48 -33.00 0.11
N ALA A 62 -11.38 -33.55 0.64
CA ALA A 62 -11.43 -34.57 1.69
C ALA A 62 -12.13 -34.07 2.96
N TYR A 63 -11.85 -32.84 3.39
CA TYR A 63 -12.54 -32.18 4.51
C TYR A 63 -14.06 -32.07 4.25
N VAL A 64 -14.47 -31.64 3.04
CA VAL A 64 -15.89 -31.53 2.69
C VAL A 64 -16.58 -32.90 2.70
N LYS A 65 -15.91 -33.97 2.24
CA LYS A 65 -16.46 -35.33 2.32
C LYS A 65 -16.63 -35.80 3.75
N LEU A 66 -15.62 -35.53 4.59
CA LEU A 66 -15.59 -35.95 5.99
C LEU A 66 -16.64 -35.23 6.83
N ARG A 67 -16.75 -33.89 6.68
CA ARG A 67 -17.55 -33.03 7.58
C ARG A 67 -18.87 -32.57 6.99
N LYS A 68 -19.04 -32.67 5.66
CA LYS A 68 -20.26 -32.29 4.91
C LYS A 68 -20.82 -30.90 5.31
N PRO A 69 -19.98 -29.84 5.36
CA PRO A 69 -20.48 -28.49 5.61
C PRO A 69 -21.30 -28.00 4.41
N HIS A 70 -22.19 -27.03 4.65
CA HIS A 70 -22.81 -26.30 3.56
C HIS A 70 -21.77 -25.40 2.89
N CYS A 71 -21.33 -25.77 1.69
CA CYS A 71 -20.33 -25.05 0.93
C CYS A 71 -20.97 -23.91 0.12
N VAL A 72 -20.47 -22.67 0.26
CA VAL A 72 -20.95 -21.53 -0.54
C VAL A 72 -20.72 -21.76 -2.02
N ASN A 73 -19.50 -22.14 -2.38
CA ASN A 73 -19.18 -22.63 -3.73
C ASN A 73 -18.87 -24.11 -3.63
N ASN A 74 -19.26 -24.88 -4.64
CA ASN A 74 -18.87 -26.29 -4.73
C ASN A 74 -17.34 -26.37 -4.85
N VAL A 75 -16.70 -27.02 -3.88
CA VAL A 75 -15.23 -27.07 -3.75
C VAL A 75 -14.62 -27.90 -4.86
N ILE A 76 -15.15 -29.09 -5.14
CA ILE A 76 -14.57 -29.98 -6.15
C ILE A 76 -14.76 -29.44 -7.57
N MET A 77 -15.85 -28.73 -7.83
CA MET A 77 -16.10 -28.10 -9.13
C MET A 77 -15.17 -26.91 -9.43
N GLN A 78 -14.35 -26.46 -8.47
CA GLN A 78 -13.33 -25.44 -8.76
C GLN A 78 -12.25 -25.98 -9.69
N ALA A 79 -12.00 -27.29 -9.70
CA ALA A 79 -11.08 -27.93 -10.64
C ALA A 79 -11.51 -27.75 -12.11
N LEU A 80 -12.81 -27.51 -12.38
CA LEU A 80 -13.31 -27.22 -13.72
C LEU A 80 -12.76 -25.92 -14.31
N LEU A 81 -12.28 -25.00 -13.45
CA LEU A 81 -11.76 -23.70 -13.84
C LEU A 81 -10.26 -23.74 -14.22
N TRP A 82 -9.57 -24.84 -13.93
CA TRP A 82 -8.13 -24.98 -14.18
C TRP A 82 -7.80 -25.22 -15.65
N ASP A 83 -8.72 -25.77 -16.43
CA ASP A 83 -8.54 -26.00 -17.86
C ASP A 83 -9.54 -25.14 -18.65
N ARG A 84 -9.03 -24.18 -19.41
CA ARG A 84 -9.87 -23.29 -20.24
C ARG A 84 -10.70 -24.07 -21.24
N ARG A 85 -10.25 -25.23 -21.73
CA ARG A 85 -11.02 -26.08 -22.66
C ARG A 85 -12.28 -26.61 -21.99
N VAL A 86 -12.17 -27.01 -20.72
CA VAL A 86 -13.32 -27.47 -19.91
C VAL A 86 -14.29 -26.31 -19.70
N VAL A 87 -13.79 -25.14 -19.31
CA VAL A 87 -14.62 -23.93 -19.15
C VAL A 87 -15.38 -23.61 -20.43
N LEU A 88 -14.68 -23.59 -21.56
CA LEU A 88 -15.25 -23.28 -22.87
C LEU A 88 -16.29 -24.32 -23.33
N SER A 89 -16.02 -25.62 -23.13
CA SER A 89 -16.97 -26.69 -23.39
C SER A 89 -18.26 -26.56 -22.56
N VAL A 90 -18.13 -26.21 -21.27
CA VAL A 90 -19.29 -25.98 -20.40
C VAL A 90 -20.10 -24.76 -20.88
N LEU A 91 -19.43 -23.67 -21.26
CA LEU A 91 -20.08 -22.46 -21.79
C LEU A 91 -20.86 -22.76 -23.08
N ASP A 92 -20.29 -23.56 -23.99
CA ASP A 92 -20.96 -24.00 -25.22
C ASP A 92 -22.22 -24.83 -24.89
N ALA A 93 -22.10 -25.80 -23.97
CA ALA A 93 -23.19 -26.69 -23.59
C ALA A 93 -24.38 -25.97 -22.96
N ILE A 94 -24.15 -24.86 -22.26
CA ILE A 94 -25.22 -24.04 -21.65
C ILE A 94 -25.71 -22.90 -22.56
N GLY A 95 -25.19 -22.82 -23.80
CA GLY A 95 -25.57 -21.82 -24.80
C GLY A 95 -25.19 -20.40 -24.41
N VAL A 96 -24.03 -20.23 -23.75
CA VAL A 96 -23.48 -18.91 -23.43
C VAL A 96 -22.52 -18.47 -24.54
N PRO A 97 -22.73 -17.30 -25.17
CA PRO A 97 -21.86 -16.83 -26.25
C PRO A 97 -20.43 -16.55 -25.78
N THR A 98 -19.47 -16.93 -26.59
CA THR A 98 -18.03 -16.72 -26.40
C THR A 98 -17.41 -16.30 -27.74
N PRO A 99 -16.23 -15.64 -27.76
CA PRO A 99 -15.55 -15.32 -29.02
C PRO A 99 -15.32 -16.58 -29.90
N PRO A 100 -15.38 -16.44 -31.24
CA PRO A 100 -14.94 -17.49 -32.15
C PRO A 100 -13.51 -17.92 -31.81
N ARG A 101 -13.26 -19.24 -31.79
CA ARG A 101 -12.00 -19.80 -31.30
C ARG A 101 -11.56 -21.08 -32.00
N LEU A 102 -10.26 -21.33 -31.97
CA LEU A 102 -9.61 -22.60 -32.27
C LEU A 102 -8.87 -23.09 -31.03
N VAL A 103 -8.74 -24.40 -30.86
CA VAL A 103 -8.02 -25.00 -29.72
C VAL A 103 -7.00 -25.99 -30.24
N ILE A 104 -5.75 -25.83 -29.81
CA ILE A 104 -4.67 -26.76 -30.10
C ILE A 104 -4.36 -27.55 -28.84
N SER A 105 -4.59 -28.86 -28.89
CA SER A 105 -4.26 -29.80 -27.80
C SER A 105 -3.12 -30.72 -28.23
N ARG A 106 -2.03 -30.71 -27.46
CA ARG A 106 -0.82 -31.55 -27.63
C ARG A 106 -0.51 -32.41 -26.39
N ASP A 107 -1.41 -32.41 -25.41
CA ASP A 107 -1.28 -32.97 -24.06
C ASP A 107 -2.28 -34.10 -23.75
N ASN A 108 -2.88 -34.68 -24.79
CA ASN A 108 -3.98 -35.66 -24.76
C ASN A 108 -5.33 -35.06 -24.32
N GLY A 109 -5.54 -33.77 -24.59
CA GLY A 109 -6.83 -33.11 -24.43
C GLY A 109 -7.21 -32.78 -22.98
N ALA A 110 -8.39 -32.20 -22.85
CA ALA A 110 -8.99 -31.80 -21.58
C ALA A 110 -9.34 -33.03 -20.72
N LYS A 111 -8.98 -32.98 -19.45
CA LYS A 111 -9.27 -34.03 -18.46
C LYS A 111 -9.92 -33.40 -17.24
N VAL A 112 -10.85 -34.13 -16.65
CA VAL A 112 -11.53 -33.72 -15.42
C VAL A 112 -11.56 -34.89 -14.46
N ASP A 113 -11.36 -34.59 -13.18
CA ASP A 113 -11.52 -35.55 -12.10
C ASP A 113 -12.93 -36.19 -12.12
N PRO A 114 -13.06 -37.52 -11.99
CA PRO A 114 -14.36 -38.19 -12.04
C PRO A 114 -15.37 -37.68 -11.02
N GLU A 115 -14.94 -37.33 -9.81
CA GLU A 115 -15.83 -36.81 -8.79
C GLU A 115 -16.27 -35.37 -9.08
N ALA A 116 -15.39 -34.55 -9.68
CA ALA A 116 -15.77 -33.24 -10.20
C ALA A 116 -16.80 -33.36 -11.34
N ALA A 117 -16.68 -34.37 -12.19
CA ALA A 117 -17.66 -34.69 -13.23
C ALA A 117 -19.02 -35.13 -12.65
N ASP A 118 -19.01 -35.96 -11.59
CA ASP A 118 -20.22 -36.36 -10.88
C ASP A 118 -20.90 -35.18 -10.18
N ALA A 119 -20.12 -34.30 -9.55
CA ALA A 119 -20.64 -33.06 -8.96
C ALA A 119 -21.27 -32.15 -10.02
N PHE A 120 -20.62 -31.98 -11.18
CA PHE A 120 -21.17 -31.24 -12.31
C PHE A 120 -22.49 -31.84 -12.82
N LYS A 121 -22.55 -33.16 -12.96
CA LYS A 121 -23.77 -33.87 -13.36
C LYS A 121 -24.88 -33.71 -12.32
N GLY A 122 -24.56 -33.73 -11.03
CA GLY A 122 -25.52 -33.46 -9.96
C GLY A 122 -26.09 -32.04 -10.00
N CYS A 123 -25.26 -31.04 -10.31
CA CYS A 123 -25.69 -29.63 -10.39
C CYS A 123 -26.46 -29.29 -11.67
N THR A 124 -26.11 -29.90 -12.81
CA THR A 124 -26.59 -29.49 -14.14
C THR A 124 -27.47 -30.53 -14.84
N GLY A 125 -27.38 -31.80 -14.46
CA GLY A 125 -27.97 -32.93 -15.18
C GLY A 125 -27.20 -33.36 -16.42
N MET A 126 -26.09 -32.69 -16.78
CA MET A 126 -25.32 -32.96 -17.98
C MET A 126 -24.14 -33.91 -17.71
N ASP A 127 -23.85 -34.79 -18.67
CA ASP A 127 -22.69 -35.67 -18.63
C ASP A 127 -21.43 -34.92 -19.11
N LEU A 128 -20.52 -34.65 -18.17
CA LEU A 128 -19.33 -33.86 -18.45
C LEU A 128 -18.42 -34.50 -19.52
N ALA A 129 -18.34 -35.84 -19.56
CA ALA A 129 -17.53 -36.53 -20.56
C ALA A 129 -18.03 -36.25 -21.99
N ARG A 130 -19.34 -36.09 -22.17
CA ARG A 130 -19.93 -35.68 -23.46
C ARG A 130 -19.69 -34.21 -23.75
N VAL A 131 -19.77 -33.36 -22.72
CA VAL A 131 -19.56 -31.91 -22.84
C VAL A 131 -18.13 -31.58 -23.30
N ILE A 132 -17.12 -32.28 -22.77
CA ILE A 132 -15.71 -32.02 -23.12
C ILE A 132 -15.22 -32.84 -24.33
N ALA A 133 -16.05 -33.71 -24.91
CA ALA A 133 -15.65 -34.66 -25.96
C ALA A 133 -14.92 -34.00 -27.15
N ARG A 134 -15.32 -32.76 -27.50
CA ARG A 134 -14.67 -31.96 -28.57
C ARG A 134 -13.17 -31.75 -28.33
N TYR A 135 -12.74 -31.64 -27.07
CA TYR A 135 -11.37 -31.32 -26.69
C TYR A 135 -10.67 -32.45 -25.93
N ALA A 136 -11.25 -33.66 -25.92
CA ALA A 136 -10.72 -34.80 -25.17
C ALA A 136 -9.55 -35.52 -25.87
N ALA A 137 -9.19 -35.13 -27.09
CA ALA A 137 -8.13 -35.73 -27.89
C ALA A 137 -7.13 -34.67 -28.41
N ASN A 138 -5.98 -35.14 -28.89
CA ASN A 138 -5.01 -34.26 -29.55
C ASN A 138 -5.55 -33.76 -30.88
N THR A 139 -5.18 -32.53 -31.21
CA THR A 139 -5.41 -31.91 -32.52
C THR A 139 -4.70 -32.71 -33.61
N GLN A 140 -5.37 -32.94 -34.75
CA GLN A 140 -4.85 -33.80 -35.81
C GLN A 140 -3.97 -33.02 -36.79
N SER A 141 -4.41 -31.83 -37.19
CA SER A 141 -3.65 -30.95 -38.09
C SER A 141 -3.58 -29.53 -37.56
N VAL A 142 -2.37 -28.96 -37.63
CA VAL A 142 -2.10 -27.57 -37.26
C VAL A 142 -1.23 -26.96 -38.34
N ASN A 143 -1.68 -25.83 -38.90
CA ASN A 143 -0.88 -24.99 -39.77
C ASN A 143 -0.87 -23.56 -39.21
N ILE A 144 0.31 -23.09 -38.80
CA ILE A 144 0.52 -21.74 -38.28
C ILE A 144 1.27 -20.95 -39.35
N SER A 145 0.63 -19.91 -39.88
CA SER A 145 1.24 -19.00 -40.86
C SER A 145 1.48 -17.61 -40.24
N GLN A 146 2.05 -16.70 -41.04
CA GLN A 146 2.22 -15.31 -40.64
C GLN A 146 0.90 -14.53 -40.55
N THR A 147 -0.19 -14.98 -41.17
CA THR A 147 -1.45 -14.22 -41.25
C THR A 147 -2.62 -14.91 -40.56
N HIS A 148 -2.59 -16.23 -40.43
CA HIS A 148 -3.67 -17.04 -39.87
C HIS A 148 -3.16 -18.31 -39.20
N ILE A 149 -4.03 -18.90 -38.38
CA ILE A 149 -3.89 -20.25 -37.83
C ILE A 149 -5.01 -21.12 -38.42
N GLU A 150 -4.66 -22.33 -38.83
CA GLU A 150 -5.61 -23.35 -39.25
C GLU A 150 -5.47 -24.60 -38.36
N VAL A 151 -6.59 -25.08 -37.84
CA VAL A 151 -6.66 -26.22 -36.92
C VAL A 151 -7.79 -27.14 -37.39
N ASP A 152 -7.46 -28.40 -37.71
CA ASP A 152 -8.42 -29.41 -38.16
C ASP A 152 -9.36 -28.93 -39.30
N GLY A 153 -8.83 -28.08 -40.19
CA GLY A 153 -9.55 -27.49 -41.34
C GLY A 153 -10.35 -26.22 -41.04
N GLU A 154 -10.40 -25.76 -39.79
CA GLU A 154 -10.97 -24.45 -39.42
C GLU A 154 -9.88 -23.38 -39.36
N ARG A 155 -10.16 -22.18 -39.90
CA ARG A 155 -9.18 -21.09 -40.05
C ARG A 155 -9.56 -19.85 -39.24
N LEU A 156 -8.56 -19.26 -38.57
CA LEU A 156 -8.66 -18.01 -37.81
C LEU A 156 -7.60 -17.01 -38.27
N GLU A 157 -8.04 -15.89 -38.85
CA GLU A 157 -7.18 -14.79 -39.28
C GLU A 157 -6.69 -13.93 -38.12
N LYS A 158 -5.49 -13.36 -38.24
CA LYS A 158 -5.08 -12.23 -37.40
C LYS A 158 -6.03 -11.04 -37.63
N THR A 159 -6.44 -10.31 -36.59
CA THR A 159 -5.89 -10.27 -35.22
C THR A 159 -6.56 -11.25 -34.26
N PHE A 160 -5.77 -12.04 -33.54
CA PHE A 160 -6.26 -13.03 -32.55
C PHE A 160 -5.48 -12.99 -31.24
N ILE A 161 -6.06 -13.61 -30.21
CA ILE A 161 -5.54 -13.78 -28.85
C ILE A 161 -5.11 -15.24 -28.69
N GLU A 162 -3.92 -15.47 -28.13
CA GLU A 162 -3.41 -16.78 -27.72
C GLU A 162 -3.42 -16.87 -26.19
N LYS A 163 -4.16 -17.84 -25.65
CA LYS A 163 -4.24 -18.12 -24.21
C LYS A 163 -3.69 -19.52 -23.92
N PRO A 164 -2.88 -19.70 -22.86
CA PRO A 164 -2.56 -21.04 -22.36
C PRO A 164 -3.84 -21.82 -22.04
N VAL A 165 -3.85 -23.15 -22.23
CA VAL A 165 -4.98 -23.97 -21.76
C VAL A 165 -5.12 -23.99 -20.24
N ASP A 166 -4.01 -23.78 -19.52
CA ASP A 166 -4.01 -23.57 -18.07
C ASP A 166 -4.74 -22.25 -17.73
N GLY A 167 -5.79 -22.37 -16.93
CA GLY A 167 -6.61 -21.25 -16.45
C GLY A 167 -5.85 -20.28 -15.55
N GLU A 168 -4.82 -20.76 -14.84
CA GLU A 168 -3.99 -19.97 -13.91
C GLU A 168 -2.80 -19.29 -14.59
N ASP A 169 -2.42 -19.74 -15.80
CA ASP A 169 -1.43 -19.05 -16.60
C ASP A 169 -2.06 -17.83 -17.30
N HIS A 170 -1.59 -16.64 -16.90
CA HIS A 170 -2.05 -15.34 -17.41
C HIS A 170 -1.12 -14.74 -18.47
N ASN A 171 -0.16 -15.50 -19.00
CA ASN A 171 0.72 -15.06 -20.08
C ASN A 171 0.00 -15.16 -21.43
N ILE A 172 -0.87 -14.19 -21.67
CA ILE A 172 -1.73 -14.12 -22.86
C ILE A 172 -1.04 -13.25 -23.92
N ASN A 173 -1.01 -13.71 -25.17
CA ASN A 173 -0.46 -12.95 -26.29
C ASN A 173 -1.57 -12.47 -27.22
N ILE A 174 -1.37 -11.31 -27.84
CA ILE A 174 -2.20 -10.81 -28.95
C ILE A 174 -1.28 -10.68 -30.16
N TYR A 175 -1.73 -11.18 -31.30
CA TYR A 175 -0.99 -11.12 -32.57
C TYR A 175 -1.74 -10.22 -33.54
N TYR A 176 -1.15 -9.08 -33.88
CA TYR A 176 -1.77 -8.10 -34.78
C TYR A 176 -1.53 -8.47 -36.24
N SER A 177 -2.52 -8.21 -37.08
CA SER A 177 -2.35 -8.29 -38.54
C SER A 177 -1.45 -7.15 -39.04
N GLU A 178 -0.89 -7.31 -40.23
CA GLU A 178 -0.10 -6.25 -40.90
C GLU A 178 -0.92 -4.95 -41.05
N ASN A 179 -2.22 -5.08 -41.38
CA ASN A 179 -3.13 -3.93 -41.48
C ASN A 179 -3.35 -3.20 -40.14
N ALA A 180 -3.14 -3.90 -39.02
CA ALA A 180 -3.23 -3.34 -37.66
C ALA A 180 -1.85 -2.86 -37.13
N GLY A 181 -0.82 -2.82 -37.99
CA GLY A 181 0.52 -2.35 -37.64
C GLY A 181 1.54 -3.44 -37.31
N GLY A 182 1.16 -4.72 -37.41
CA GLY A 182 2.06 -5.86 -37.16
C GLY A 182 2.51 -6.01 -35.69
N GLY A 183 3.41 -6.95 -35.44
CA GLY A 183 3.87 -7.29 -34.09
C GLY A 183 2.77 -7.88 -33.21
N GLY A 184 2.95 -7.74 -31.89
CA GLY A 184 2.02 -8.30 -30.91
C GLY A 184 2.04 -7.59 -29.57
N ARG A 185 1.22 -8.07 -28.64
CA ARG A 185 1.14 -7.54 -27.28
C ARG A 185 1.13 -8.67 -26.27
N ARG A 186 1.95 -8.54 -25.23
CA ARG A 186 2.06 -9.49 -24.12
C ARG A 186 1.27 -8.98 -22.93
N LEU A 187 0.23 -9.69 -22.55
CA LEU A 187 -0.53 -9.43 -21.34
C LEU A 187 0.12 -10.19 -20.19
N PHE A 188 0.13 -9.56 -19.03
CA PHE A 188 0.69 -10.16 -17.82
C PHE A 188 -0.07 -9.68 -16.59
N ARG A 189 0.11 -10.42 -15.48
CA ARG A 189 -0.45 -10.02 -14.19
C ARG A 189 0.08 -8.64 -13.82
N LYS A 190 -0.83 -7.70 -13.53
CA LYS A 190 -0.52 -6.28 -13.33
C LYS A 190 0.69 -6.01 -12.42
N ILE A 191 1.64 -5.23 -12.93
CA ILE A 191 2.82 -4.74 -12.21
C ILE A 191 2.77 -3.21 -12.23
N GLY A 192 2.52 -2.59 -11.06
CA GLY A 192 2.36 -1.14 -10.95
C GLY A 192 1.18 -0.62 -11.79
N ASN A 193 1.48 0.22 -12.79
CA ASN A 193 0.49 0.81 -13.71
C ASN A 193 0.44 0.12 -15.08
N LYS A 194 1.16 -1.01 -15.26
CA LYS A 194 1.15 -1.78 -16.50
C LYS A 194 0.40 -3.10 -16.34
N SER A 195 -0.29 -3.50 -17.41
CA SER A 195 -1.05 -4.75 -17.54
C SER A 195 -0.78 -5.49 -18.85
N SER A 196 -0.10 -4.83 -19.78
CA SER A 196 0.43 -5.42 -21.01
C SER A 196 1.55 -4.55 -21.58
N GLU A 197 2.28 -5.08 -22.56
CA GLU A 197 3.32 -4.36 -23.29
C GLU A 197 3.31 -4.76 -24.77
N PHE A 198 3.53 -3.79 -25.66
CA PHE A 198 3.66 -4.04 -27.09
C PHE A 198 5.07 -4.58 -27.40
N ASP A 199 5.13 -5.59 -28.26
CA ASP A 199 6.35 -6.26 -28.69
C ASP A 199 6.33 -6.35 -30.23
N PRO A 200 7.17 -5.58 -30.95
CA PRO A 200 7.19 -5.58 -32.40
C PRO A 200 7.71 -6.92 -32.98
N GLU A 201 8.47 -7.70 -32.20
CA GLU A 201 9.02 -8.98 -32.64
C GLU A 201 8.03 -10.14 -32.43
N LEU A 202 6.94 -9.92 -31.68
CA LEU A 202 5.90 -10.92 -31.42
C LEU A 202 4.98 -11.10 -32.62
N THR A 203 5.47 -11.76 -33.66
CA THR A 203 4.74 -11.97 -34.91
C THR A 203 4.21 -13.39 -35.08
N THR A 204 4.86 -14.39 -34.48
CA THR A 204 4.52 -15.80 -34.67
C THR A 204 4.00 -16.43 -33.37
N PRO A 205 2.86 -17.16 -33.42
CA PRO A 205 2.34 -17.96 -32.30
C PRO A 205 3.33 -19.00 -31.78
N LYS A 206 3.13 -19.44 -30.53
CA LYS A 206 3.95 -20.51 -29.95
C LYS A 206 3.66 -21.85 -30.63
N THR A 207 4.72 -22.56 -31.01
CA THR A 207 4.63 -23.86 -31.69
C THR A 207 4.52 -25.04 -30.74
N GLU A 208 5.02 -24.89 -29.50
CA GLU A 208 4.99 -25.91 -28.45
C GLU A 208 3.90 -25.63 -27.41
N GLY A 209 3.38 -26.67 -26.76
CA GLY A 209 2.33 -26.58 -25.73
C GLY A 209 0.90 -26.63 -26.28
N SER A 210 -0.08 -26.49 -25.40
CA SER A 210 -1.51 -26.47 -25.75
C SER A 210 -2.07 -25.05 -25.55
N TRP A 211 -2.85 -24.56 -26.52
CA TRP A 211 -3.28 -23.16 -26.58
C TRP A 211 -4.73 -23.03 -27.05
N VAL A 212 -5.40 -21.99 -26.57
CA VAL A 212 -6.69 -21.51 -27.07
C VAL A 212 -6.44 -20.24 -27.87
N TYR A 213 -6.84 -20.23 -29.14
CA TYR A 213 -6.78 -19.05 -30.01
C TYR A 213 -8.18 -18.47 -30.18
N GLU A 214 -8.39 -17.23 -29.76
CA GLU A 214 -9.68 -16.54 -29.84
C GLU A 214 -9.59 -15.33 -30.77
N LYS A 215 -10.65 -15.04 -31.52
CA LYS A 215 -10.74 -13.81 -32.30
C LYS A 215 -10.65 -12.60 -31.36
N LEU A 216 -9.80 -11.62 -31.68
CA LEU A 216 -9.82 -10.35 -30.95
C LEU A 216 -11.11 -9.61 -31.31
N MET A 217 -11.96 -9.41 -30.31
CA MET A 217 -13.24 -8.74 -30.49
C MET A 217 -13.08 -7.25 -30.19
N GLU A 218 -13.37 -6.40 -31.17
CA GLU A 218 -13.29 -4.95 -31.02
C GLU A 218 -14.52 -4.41 -30.27
N THR A 219 -14.29 -3.88 -29.07
CA THR A 219 -15.33 -3.26 -28.25
C THR A 219 -15.48 -1.77 -28.59
N GLU A 220 -16.70 -1.24 -28.52
CA GLU A 220 -16.99 0.17 -28.82
C GLU A 220 -16.28 1.16 -27.88
N ASN A 221 -16.05 0.79 -26.61
CA ASN A 221 -15.47 1.67 -25.58
C ASN A 221 -14.10 1.24 -25.06
N CYS A 222 -13.48 0.20 -25.64
CA CYS A 222 -12.19 -0.34 -25.16
C CYS A 222 -12.22 -0.78 -23.67
N GLU A 223 -13.35 -1.31 -23.22
CA GLU A 223 -13.60 -1.72 -21.83
C GLU A 223 -13.99 -3.19 -21.73
N ASP A 224 -13.49 -3.86 -20.68
CA ASP A 224 -14.04 -5.14 -20.24
C ASP A 224 -15.13 -4.88 -19.18
N ILE A 225 -16.20 -5.68 -19.19
CA ILE A 225 -17.20 -5.67 -18.13
C ILE A 225 -16.96 -6.87 -17.22
N LYS A 226 -16.81 -6.61 -15.92
CA LYS A 226 -16.72 -7.64 -14.89
C LYS A 226 -18.05 -7.82 -14.20
N LEU A 227 -18.59 -9.02 -14.26
CA LEU A 227 -19.78 -9.46 -13.54
C LEU A 227 -19.37 -10.17 -12.25
N TYR A 228 -20.12 -9.95 -11.18
CA TYR A 228 -19.95 -10.59 -9.89
C TYR A 228 -21.31 -11.10 -9.42
N THR A 229 -21.45 -12.42 -9.40
CA THR A 229 -22.65 -13.08 -8.90
C THR A 229 -22.55 -13.29 -7.40
N VAL A 230 -23.68 -13.20 -6.70
CA VAL A 230 -23.85 -13.73 -5.34
C VAL A 230 -25.19 -14.46 -5.31
N GLY A 231 -25.12 -15.76 -5.51
CA GLY A 231 -26.28 -16.61 -5.71
C GLY A 231 -27.01 -16.30 -7.02
N PRO A 232 -28.20 -16.91 -7.21
CA PRO A 232 -28.90 -16.87 -8.49
C PRO A 232 -29.62 -15.54 -8.76
N GLN A 233 -29.73 -14.63 -7.78
CA GLN A 233 -30.60 -13.45 -7.88
C GLN A 233 -29.85 -12.12 -7.95
N PHE A 234 -28.57 -12.08 -7.56
CA PHE A 234 -27.82 -10.84 -7.49
C PHE A 234 -26.60 -10.89 -8.38
N VAL A 235 -26.54 -9.94 -9.32
CA VAL A 235 -25.39 -9.73 -10.21
C VAL A 235 -25.00 -8.26 -10.13
N TYR A 236 -23.75 -8.00 -9.79
CA TYR A 236 -23.15 -6.67 -9.82
C TYR A 236 -22.20 -6.58 -11.01
N ALA A 237 -22.14 -5.42 -11.67
CA ALA A 237 -21.26 -5.21 -12.80
C ALA A 237 -20.51 -3.88 -12.76
N GLU A 238 -19.25 -3.91 -13.20
CA GLU A 238 -18.42 -2.73 -13.36
C GLU A 238 -17.51 -2.84 -14.59
N THR A 239 -17.19 -1.71 -15.22
CA THR A 239 -16.20 -1.64 -16.29
C THR A 239 -14.78 -1.56 -15.73
N ARG A 240 -13.82 -1.96 -16.57
CA ARG A 240 -12.43 -1.55 -16.49
C ARG A 240 -11.90 -1.31 -17.90
N LYS A 241 -10.85 -0.50 -18.04
CA LYS A 241 -10.11 -0.39 -19.29
C LYS A 241 -9.53 -1.76 -19.67
N SER A 242 -9.72 -2.16 -20.93
CA SER A 242 -9.24 -3.45 -21.42
C SER A 242 -7.70 -3.46 -21.48
N PRO A 243 -7.03 -4.54 -21.03
CA PRO A 243 -5.57 -4.66 -21.11
C PRO A 243 -5.05 -4.78 -22.56
N THR A 244 -5.95 -5.00 -23.53
CA THR A 244 -5.65 -5.17 -24.96
C THR A 244 -5.29 -3.86 -25.68
N VAL A 245 -5.56 -2.71 -25.05
CA VAL A 245 -5.42 -1.37 -25.65
C VAL A 245 -3.96 -0.88 -25.62
N ASP A 246 -3.55 -0.26 -24.51
CA ASP A 246 -2.19 0.28 -24.32
C ASP A 246 -1.47 -0.34 -23.12
N GLY A 247 -2.17 -1.13 -22.31
CA GLY A 247 -1.66 -1.75 -21.09
C GLY A 247 -1.60 -0.81 -19.88
N HIS A 248 -1.96 0.47 -20.02
CA HIS A 248 -1.94 1.44 -18.93
C HIS A 248 -3.17 1.31 -18.03
N VAL A 249 -2.95 1.07 -16.74
CA VAL A 249 -4.00 0.96 -15.72
C VAL A 249 -4.35 2.36 -15.22
N GLN A 250 -5.53 2.85 -15.60
CA GLN A 250 -6.04 4.13 -15.10
C GLN A 250 -6.38 4.04 -13.62
N ARG A 251 -5.91 5.02 -12.84
CA ARG A 251 -6.15 5.09 -11.39
C ARG A 251 -6.75 6.42 -10.98
N ASN A 252 -7.60 6.38 -9.96
CA ASN A 252 -8.12 7.58 -9.32
C ASN A 252 -7.07 8.22 -8.40
N THR A 253 -7.43 9.33 -7.76
CA THR A 253 -6.58 10.06 -6.80
C THR A 253 -6.14 9.23 -5.59
N ASP A 254 -6.87 8.16 -5.26
CA ASP A 254 -6.51 7.22 -4.18
C ASP A 254 -5.59 6.09 -4.67
N GLY A 255 -5.15 6.12 -5.93
CA GLY A 255 -4.35 5.07 -6.55
C GLY A 255 -5.13 3.78 -6.83
N LYS A 256 -6.47 3.79 -6.76
CA LYS A 256 -7.31 2.63 -7.13
C LYS A 256 -7.61 2.65 -8.61
N GLU A 257 -7.64 1.48 -9.24
CA GLU A 257 -8.08 1.33 -10.62
C GLU A 257 -9.48 1.93 -10.80
N ILE A 258 -9.65 2.77 -11.81
CA ILE A 258 -10.94 3.39 -12.13
C ILE A 258 -11.90 2.31 -12.62
N ARG A 259 -13.10 2.28 -12.04
CA ARG A 259 -14.17 1.36 -12.39
C ARG A 259 -15.50 2.10 -12.36
N TYR A 260 -16.35 1.84 -13.35
CA TYR A 260 -17.67 2.45 -13.42
C TYR A 260 -18.74 1.38 -13.29
N ARG A 261 -19.77 1.64 -12.50
CA ARG A 261 -20.91 0.72 -12.39
C ARG A 261 -21.63 0.63 -13.73
N VAL A 262 -21.94 -0.60 -14.16
CA VAL A 262 -22.65 -0.87 -15.40
C VAL A 262 -24.05 -1.38 -15.10
N LYS A 263 -25.03 -0.92 -15.87
CA LYS A 263 -26.36 -1.53 -15.90
C LYS A 263 -26.34 -2.71 -16.86
N LEU A 264 -26.79 -3.86 -16.37
CA LEU A 264 -26.88 -5.09 -17.16
C LEU A 264 -28.18 -5.15 -17.95
N SER A 265 -28.13 -5.81 -19.10
CA SER A 265 -29.31 -6.29 -19.81
C SER A 265 -29.82 -7.58 -19.16
N GLN A 266 -31.07 -7.95 -19.46
CA GLN A 266 -31.63 -9.21 -19.00
C GLN A 266 -30.81 -10.41 -19.51
N GLU A 267 -30.31 -10.34 -20.74
CA GLU A 267 -29.47 -11.38 -21.35
C GLU A 267 -28.17 -11.57 -20.56
N GLU A 268 -27.51 -10.48 -20.15
CA GLU A 268 -26.27 -10.55 -19.37
C GLU A 268 -26.48 -11.08 -17.95
N GLU A 269 -27.61 -10.74 -17.32
CA GLU A 269 -27.97 -11.34 -16.04
C GLU A 269 -28.24 -12.84 -16.19
N ASP A 270 -28.95 -13.25 -17.24
CA ASP A 270 -29.23 -14.66 -17.53
C ASP A 270 -27.93 -15.43 -17.82
N ILE A 271 -26.98 -14.83 -18.56
CA ILE A 271 -25.62 -15.36 -18.75
C ILE A 271 -24.95 -15.58 -17.39
N ALA A 272 -24.92 -14.56 -16.53
CA ALA A 272 -24.27 -14.64 -15.23
C ALA A 272 -24.89 -15.75 -14.35
N ARG A 273 -26.22 -15.86 -14.33
CA ARG A 273 -26.94 -16.92 -13.59
C ARG A 273 -26.63 -18.31 -14.13
N LYS A 274 -26.64 -18.49 -15.46
CA LYS A 274 -26.32 -19.78 -16.11
C LYS A 274 -24.89 -20.21 -15.78
N VAL A 275 -23.92 -19.31 -15.90
CA VAL A 275 -22.51 -19.58 -15.60
C VAL A 275 -22.34 -19.93 -14.12
N SER A 276 -22.83 -19.10 -13.20
CA SER A 276 -22.75 -19.36 -11.75
C SER A 276 -23.32 -20.73 -11.38
N LYS A 277 -24.50 -21.09 -11.92
CA LYS A 277 -25.12 -22.39 -11.70
C LYS A 277 -24.31 -23.55 -12.30
N ALA A 278 -23.86 -23.41 -13.54
CA ALA A 278 -23.16 -24.48 -14.27
C ALA A 278 -21.82 -24.86 -13.63
N PHE A 279 -21.09 -23.88 -13.09
CA PHE A 279 -19.82 -24.12 -12.39
C PHE A 279 -20.00 -24.36 -10.88
N GLY A 280 -21.23 -24.35 -10.36
CA GLY A 280 -21.48 -24.52 -8.93
C GLY A 280 -20.86 -23.42 -8.06
N GLN A 281 -20.69 -22.21 -8.61
CA GLN A 281 -20.04 -21.09 -7.95
C GLN A 281 -21.08 -20.01 -7.61
N THR A 282 -21.63 -20.04 -6.39
CA THR A 282 -22.57 -19.02 -5.86
C THR A 282 -21.95 -17.63 -5.90
N VAL A 283 -20.70 -17.50 -5.47
CA VAL A 283 -19.91 -16.28 -5.63
C VAL A 283 -18.96 -16.50 -6.80
N CYS A 284 -19.26 -15.88 -7.95
CA CYS A 284 -18.49 -16.06 -9.18
C CYS A 284 -18.20 -14.73 -9.88
N GLY A 285 -16.94 -14.53 -10.30
CA GLY A 285 -16.50 -13.48 -11.20
C GLY A 285 -16.49 -13.96 -12.66
N ILE A 286 -17.01 -13.13 -13.57
CA ILE A 286 -17.10 -13.43 -15.01
C ILE A 286 -16.69 -12.17 -15.78
N ASP A 287 -15.86 -12.32 -16.80
CA ASP A 287 -15.49 -11.22 -17.68
C ASP A 287 -16.24 -11.36 -19.00
N ILE A 288 -16.88 -10.27 -19.46
CA ILE A 288 -17.61 -10.21 -20.72
C ILE A 288 -17.19 -9.00 -21.57
N LEU A 289 -17.42 -9.11 -22.88
CA LEU A 289 -17.29 -8.02 -23.84
C LEU A 289 -18.64 -7.74 -24.51
N ARG A 290 -18.97 -6.46 -24.69
CA ARG A 290 -20.08 -6.00 -25.54
C ARG A 290 -19.56 -5.64 -26.92
N VAL A 291 -20.07 -6.31 -27.94
CA VAL A 291 -19.63 -6.15 -29.33
C VAL A 291 -20.86 -6.19 -30.23
N GLN A 292 -21.12 -5.11 -30.96
CA GLN A 292 -22.24 -5.00 -31.92
C GLN A 292 -23.59 -5.43 -31.31
N GLY A 293 -23.87 -4.95 -30.09
CA GLY A 293 -25.11 -5.24 -29.37
C GLY A 293 -25.24 -6.65 -28.77
N LYS A 294 -24.20 -7.49 -28.86
CA LYS A 294 -24.15 -8.83 -28.23
C LYS A 294 -23.11 -8.89 -27.12
N SER A 295 -23.30 -9.83 -26.19
CA SER A 295 -22.41 -10.03 -25.04
C SER A 295 -21.70 -11.38 -25.15
N TYR A 296 -20.37 -11.39 -24.99
CA TYR A 296 -19.54 -12.58 -25.09
C TYR A 296 -18.75 -12.78 -23.81
N VAL A 297 -18.82 -13.97 -23.21
CA VAL A 297 -17.97 -14.36 -22.07
C VAL A 297 -16.56 -14.63 -22.57
N ILE A 298 -15.57 -14.01 -21.93
CA ILE A 298 -14.15 -14.15 -22.28
C ILE A 298 -13.33 -14.86 -21.19
N ASP A 299 -13.85 -14.90 -19.96
CA ASP A 299 -13.18 -15.55 -18.83
C ASP A 299 -14.17 -15.84 -17.68
N VAL A 300 -13.97 -16.97 -16.98
CA VAL A 300 -14.73 -17.36 -15.77
C VAL A 300 -13.73 -17.60 -14.65
N ASN A 301 -13.75 -16.73 -13.64
CA ASN A 301 -12.70 -16.68 -12.61
C ASN A 301 -13.04 -17.47 -11.34
N GLY A 302 -14.28 -17.96 -11.19
CA GLY A 302 -14.74 -18.51 -9.91
C GLY A 302 -14.76 -17.44 -8.81
N TRP A 303 -14.23 -17.74 -7.63
CA TRP A 303 -14.33 -16.88 -6.45
C TRP A 303 -13.76 -15.47 -6.65
N SER A 304 -14.64 -14.46 -6.65
CA SER A 304 -14.25 -13.06 -6.87
C SER A 304 -15.22 -12.09 -6.20
N PHE A 305 -14.68 -10.98 -5.68
CA PHE A 305 -15.45 -9.92 -5.02
C PHE A 305 -15.19 -8.54 -5.63
N VAL A 306 -16.23 -7.72 -5.61
CA VAL A 306 -16.13 -6.27 -5.89
C VAL A 306 -15.26 -5.60 -4.82
N LYS A 307 -14.49 -4.59 -5.24
CA LYS A 307 -13.55 -3.88 -4.35
C LYS A 307 -14.06 -2.47 -4.04
N GLY A 308 -14.16 -2.15 -2.75
CA GLY A 308 -14.47 -0.80 -2.28
C GLY A 308 -15.93 -0.36 -2.44
N ASN A 309 -16.88 -1.31 -2.55
CA ASN A 309 -18.29 -1.00 -2.72
C ASN A 309 -19.11 -1.56 -1.54
N ASP A 310 -19.56 -0.68 -0.64
CA ASP A 310 -20.30 -1.11 0.56
C ASP A 310 -21.69 -1.66 0.23
N PHE A 311 -22.38 -1.15 -0.80
CA PHE A 311 -23.65 -1.71 -1.25
C PHE A 311 -23.50 -3.19 -1.66
N TYR A 312 -22.45 -3.52 -2.42
CA TYR A 312 -22.14 -4.91 -2.77
C TYR A 312 -21.84 -5.75 -1.52
N TYR A 313 -21.08 -5.22 -0.56
CA TYR A 313 -20.77 -5.94 0.68
C TYR A 313 -22.01 -6.20 1.54
N ASP A 314 -22.92 -5.24 1.64
CA ASP A 314 -24.19 -5.37 2.34
C ASP A 314 -25.07 -6.45 1.68
N GLN A 315 -25.23 -6.39 0.35
CA GLN A 315 -26.03 -7.37 -0.38
C GLN A 315 -25.41 -8.77 -0.31
N CYS A 316 -24.09 -8.88 -0.46
CA CYS A 316 -23.39 -10.15 -0.41
C CYS A 316 -23.56 -10.83 0.96
N ALA A 317 -23.30 -10.09 2.05
CA ALA A 317 -23.48 -10.61 3.40
C ALA A 317 -24.93 -11.02 3.70
N LYS A 318 -25.91 -10.21 3.23
CA LYS A 318 -27.34 -10.52 3.37
C LYS A 318 -27.70 -11.83 2.67
N ILE A 319 -27.31 -12.00 1.41
CA ILE A 319 -27.64 -13.19 0.62
C ILE A 319 -26.96 -14.45 1.19
N LEU A 320 -25.69 -14.34 1.60
CA LEU A 320 -24.98 -15.45 2.25
C LEU A 320 -25.68 -15.86 3.54
N LYS A 321 -26.07 -14.89 4.38
CA LYS A 321 -26.85 -15.16 5.60
C LYS A 321 -28.16 -15.89 5.28
N GLU A 322 -28.94 -15.41 4.31
CA GLU A 322 -30.20 -16.03 3.93
C GLU A 322 -30.00 -17.45 3.42
N SER A 323 -28.94 -17.70 2.63
CA SER A 323 -28.54 -19.03 2.16
C SER A 323 -28.19 -19.95 3.33
N PHE A 324 -27.42 -19.47 4.31
CA PHE A 324 -27.03 -20.22 5.49
C PHE A 324 -28.24 -20.58 6.36
N CYS A 325 -29.11 -19.62 6.63
CA CYS A 325 -30.33 -19.87 7.40
C CYS A 325 -31.25 -20.88 6.69
N ARG A 326 -31.39 -20.78 5.36
CA ARG A 326 -32.17 -21.75 4.57
C ARG A 326 -31.56 -23.14 4.63
N SER A 327 -30.24 -23.25 4.48
CA SER A 327 -29.55 -24.54 4.57
C SER A 327 -29.76 -25.21 5.93
N VAL A 328 -29.85 -24.44 7.03
CA VAL A 328 -30.15 -25.00 8.35
C VAL A 328 -31.58 -25.50 8.42
N GLN A 329 -32.55 -24.76 7.86
CA GLN A 329 -33.96 -25.16 7.82
C GLN A 329 -34.21 -26.42 6.99
N GLU A 330 -33.47 -26.58 5.89
CA GLU A 330 -33.60 -27.71 4.96
C GLU A 330 -32.84 -28.95 5.44
N ARG A 331 -31.92 -28.82 6.42
CA ARG A 331 -31.12 -29.94 6.92
C ARG A 331 -31.97 -30.83 7.86
N PRO A 332 -32.19 -32.11 7.54
CA PRO A 332 -32.91 -33.01 8.43
C PRO A 332 -32.16 -33.14 9.76
N LEU A 333 -32.84 -32.93 10.89
CA LEU A 333 -32.24 -33.00 12.24
C LEU A 333 -31.54 -34.35 12.51
N CYS A 334 -31.94 -35.42 11.83
CA CYS A 334 -31.36 -36.77 11.95
C CYS A 334 -30.03 -36.96 11.19
N LEU A 335 -29.58 -35.99 10.38
CA LEU A 335 -28.37 -36.06 9.55
C LEU A 335 -27.30 -35.02 9.93
N ALA A 336 -27.49 -34.30 11.04
CA ALA A 336 -26.48 -33.41 11.58
C ALA A 336 -25.58 -34.20 12.54
N ASP A 337 -24.48 -34.75 12.02
CA ASP A 337 -23.41 -35.27 12.89
C ASP A 337 -22.89 -34.09 13.73
N PRO A 338 -22.92 -34.17 15.07
CA PRO A 338 -22.38 -33.11 15.91
C PRO A 338 -20.87 -32.97 15.65
N ILE A 339 -20.38 -31.73 15.60
CA ILE A 339 -18.94 -31.47 15.51
C ILE A 339 -18.26 -32.09 16.74
N PRO A 340 -17.24 -32.95 16.58
CA PRO A 340 -16.52 -33.53 17.71
C PRO A 340 -15.95 -32.43 18.62
N PRO A 341 -16.01 -32.60 19.96
CA PRO A 341 -15.55 -31.61 20.91
C PRO A 341 -14.12 -31.11 20.63
N GLU A 342 -13.22 -32.00 20.20
CA GLU A 342 -11.80 -31.73 20.00
C GLU A 342 -11.55 -30.71 18.88
N ILE A 343 -12.44 -30.64 17.89
CA ILE A 343 -12.31 -29.76 16.73
C ILE A 343 -13.34 -28.63 16.72
N LEU A 344 -13.99 -28.38 17.86
CA LEU A 344 -14.87 -27.23 18.00
C LEU A 344 -14.11 -25.94 17.63
N PRO A 345 -14.79 -24.95 17.01
CA PRO A 345 -14.24 -23.61 16.76
C PRO A 345 -13.45 -23.03 17.92
N GLU A 346 -13.90 -23.30 19.16
CA GLU A 346 -13.29 -22.87 20.41
C GLU A 346 -11.86 -23.41 20.62
N ASN A 347 -11.60 -24.63 20.16
CA ASN A 347 -10.33 -25.35 20.28
C ASN A 347 -9.37 -25.07 19.12
N SER A 348 -9.81 -24.31 18.11
CA SER A 348 -8.95 -23.89 17.00
C SER A 348 -7.84 -22.92 17.43
N TRP A 349 -6.78 -22.82 16.63
CA TRP A 349 -5.73 -21.82 16.83
C TRP A 349 -6.31 -20.40 16.74
N LYS A 350 -6.47 -19.73 17.89
CA LYS A 350 -6.93 -18.33 17.97
C LYS A 350 -5.78 -17.36 18.25
N LEU A 351 -5.93 -16.13 17.78
CA LEU A 351 -4.96 -15.07 18.08
C LEU A 351 -4.97 -14.75 19.58
N LYS A 352 -3.87 -15.07 20.27
CA LYS A 352 -3.71 -14.81 21.71
C LYS A 352 -3.16 -13.41 22.02
N ALA A 353 -2.34 -12.87 21.12
CA ALA A 353 -1.59 -11.65 21.40
C ALA A 353 -1.42 -10.83 20.13
N PHE A 354 -1.59 -9.51 20.24
CA PHE A 354 -1.26 -8.58 19.17
C PHE A 354 -0.31 -7.49 19.64
N VAL A 355 0.89 -7.46 19.06
CA VAL A 355 1.89 -6.44 19.32
C VAL A 355 2.23 -5.73 18.02
N ALA A 356 2.20 -4.39 18.03
CA ALA A 356 2.55 -3.60 16.86
C ALA A 356 3.32 -2.33 17.23
N VAL A 357 4.31 -1.99 16.39
CA VAL A 357 5.05 -0.73 16.43
C VAL A 357 4.66 0.10 15.23
N PHE A 358 4.18 1.32 15.46
CA PHE A 358 3.73 2.25 14.44
C PHE A 358 4.60 3.48 14.42
N ARG A 359 4.97 3.93 13.22
CA ARG A 359 5.47 5.29 13.01
C ARG A 359 4.28 6.27 12.99
N HIS A 360 4.51 7.51 13.38
CA HIS A 360 3.52 8.59 13.25
C HIS A 360 2.97 8.72 11.80
N GLY A 361 1.74 9.22 11.67
CA GLY A 361 1.12 9.50 10.37
C GLY A 361 1.73 10.73 9.67
N ASP A 362 1.21 11.08 8.49
CA ASP A 362 1.66 12.24 7.74
C ASP A 362 1.63 13.55 8.55
N ARG A 363 2.60 14.44 8.25
CA ARG A 363 2.87 15.65 9.04
C ARG A 363 3.45 16.77 8.18
N THR A 364 3.39 18.02 8.66
CA THR A 364 4.05 19.15 8.00
C THR A 364 5.58 19.09 8.13
N PRO A 365 6.36 19.69 7.21
CA PRO A 365 7.80 19.91 7.37
C PRO A 365 8.10 20.56 8.71
N LYS A 366 9.14 20.07 9.38
CA LYS A 366 9.55 20.60 10.66
C LYS A 366 10.73 21.51 10.47
N GLU A 367 10.53 22.77 10.81
CA GLU A 367 11.53 23.80 10.71
C GLU A 367 12.20 24.06 12.05
N LYS A 368 13.46 24.53 12.00
CA LYS A 368 14.19 24.91 13.20
C LYS A 368 15.19 26.03 12.92
N ILE A 369 15.30 26.96 13.84
CA ILE A 369 16.42 27.89 13.95
C ILE A 369 17.23 27.47 15.17
N LYS A 370 18.56 27.48 15.02
CA LYS A 370 19.50 27.14 16.08
C LYS A 370 20.57 28.21 16.14
N ILE A 371 20.67 28.87 17.28
CA ILE A 371 21.76 29.80 17.58
C ILE A 371 22.48 29.38 18.86
N SER A 372 23.71 29.84 19.04
CA SER A 372 24.44 29.71 20.30
C SER A 372 24.71 31.10 20.85
N ILE A 373 24.37 31.31 22.12
CA ILE A 373 24.46 32.60 22.79
C ILE A 373 24.91 32.41 24.24
N MET A 374 25.54 33.42 24.82
CA MET A 374 25.96 33.44 26.23
C MET A 374 25.65 34.83 26.77
N GLU A 375 24.40 35.05 27.17
CA GLU A 375 23.89 36.35 27.63
C GLU A 375 23.02 36.15 28.87
N GLN A 376 23.10 37.09 29.81
CA GLN A 376 22.43 36.99 31.11
C GLN A 376 20.92 36.73 31.01
N PRO A 377 20.14 37.42 30.14
CA PRO A 377 18.71 37.16 30.03
C PRO A 377 18.35 35.71 29.65
N PHE A 378 19.21 35.02 28.90
CA PHE A 378 19.01 33.61 28.57
C PHE A 378 19.49 32.66 29.67
N ILE A 379 20.49 33.07 30.47
CA ILE A 379 20.93 32.34 31.66
C ILE A 379 19.82 32.35 32.71
N ASP A 380 19.19 33.50 32.93
CA ASP A 380 18.09 33.65 33.89
C ASP A 380 16.90 32.75 33.55
N LEU A 381 16.62 32.56 32.25
CA LEU A 381 15.57 31.64 31.77
C LEU A 381 15.87 30.15 32.05
N LEU A 382 17.11 29.77 32.35
CA LEU A 382 17.43 28.40 32.73
C LEU A 382 17.04 28.08 34.17
N GLN A 383 16.88 29.09 35.04
CA GLN A 383 16.59 28.90 36.48
C GLN A 383 17.52 27.85 37.12
N ASP A 384 18.84 27.99 36.89
CA ASP A 384 19.89 27.07 37.35
C ASP A 384 19.80 25.61 36.84
N SER A 385 18.91 25.34 35.88
CA SER A 385 18.81 24.02 35.27
C SER A 385 20.07 23.66 34.49
N LYS A 386 20.71 22.56 34.87
CA LYS A 386 21.81 21.94 34.10
C LYS A 386 21.30 21.09 32.92
N ARG A 387 19.98 20.96 32.77
CA ARG A 387 19.31 20.17 31.71
C ARG A 387 18.57 21.07 30.74
N GLU A 388 18.19 20.51 29.58
CA GLU A 388 17.40 21.21 28.58
C GLU A 388 16.07 21.71 29.16
N VAL A 389 15.78 23.00 28.96
CA VAL A 389 14.49 23.63 29.29
C VAL A 389 13.69 23.84 28.02
N VAL A 390 12.40 23.48 28.03
CA VAL A 390 11.52 23.55 26.85
C VAL A 390 10.30 24.42 27.14
N PHE A 391 10.21 25.55 26.46
CA PHE A 391 9.11 26.50 26.50
C PHE A 391 8.09 26.13 25.41
N ARG A 392 6.83 25.92 25.81
CA ARG A 392 5.74 25.50 24.90
C ARG A 392 4.50 26.39 25.00
N GLN A 393 4.27 27.01 26.16
CA GLN A 393 3.09 27.85 26.38
C GLN A 393 3.34 29.26 25.86
N LYS A 394 2.26 30.00 25.53
CA LYS A 394 2.39 31.34 24.95
C LYS A 394 3.18 32.30 25.86
N HIS A 395 2.82 32.41 27.14
CA HIS A 395 3.54 33.26 28.11
C HIS A 395 5.01 32.85 28.30
N GLN A 396 5.32 31.57 28.15
CA GLN A 396 6.68 31.03 28.21
C GLN A 396 7.49 31.48 26.99
N ILE A 397 6.91 31.44 25.79
CA ILE A 397 7.58 31.91 24.57
C ILE A 397 7.75 33.44 24.60
N GLU A 398 6.75 34.16 25.13
CA GLU A 398 6.84 35.61 25.35
C GLU A 398 7.99 35.98 26.31
N SER A 399 8.28 35.17 27.34
CA SER A 399 9.47 35.41 28.18
C SER A 399 10.79 35.26 27.42
N VAL A 400 10.87 34.33 26.47
CA VAL A 400 12.04 34.21 25.58
C VAL A 400 12.13 35.43 24.65
N MET A 401 11.01 35.89 24.10
CA MET A 401 10.98 37.10 23.27
C MET A 401 11.45 38.34 24.04
N LYS A 402 11.03 38.50 25.30
CA LYS A 402 11.55 39.56 26.18
C LYS A 402 13.06 39.47 26.35
N ALA A 403 13.59 38.28 26.60
CA ALA A 403 15.04 38.07 26.70
C ALA A 403 15.78 38.42 25.40
N VAL A 404 15.21 38.09 24.23
CA VAL A 404 15.76 38.46 22.92
C VAL A 404 15.82 39.98 22.76
N ASN A 405 14.75 40.69 23.10
CA ASN A 405 14.68 42.15 22.96
C ASN A 405 15.68 42.86 23.89
N ILE A 406 15.79 42.42 25.15
CA ILE A 406 16.79 42.95 26.11
C ILE A 406 18.22 42.72 25.59
N CYS A 407 18.49 41.55 24.99
CA CYS A 407 19.79 41.29 24.39
C CYS A 407 20.04 42.20 23.19
N LEU A 408 19.05 42.40 22.31
CA LEU A 408 19.17 43.26 21.12
C LEU A 408 19.47 44.72 21.46
N GLU A 409 18.86 45.26 22.52
CA GLU A 409 19.10 46.63 23.00
C GLU A 409 20.55 46.85 23.46
N ASN A 410 21.24 45.79 23.93
CA ASN A 410 22.58 45.85 24.50
C ASN A 410 23.66 45.16 23.63
N SER A 411 23.34 44.78 22.39
CA SER A 411 24.20 43.95 21.53
C SER A 411 25.13 44.77 20.62
N SER A 412 26.31 44.20 20.32
CA SER A 412 27.14 44.62 19.18
C SER A 412 26.50 44.18 17.84
N GLU A 413 26.85 44.83 16.73
CA GLU A 413 26.29 44.54 15.38
C GLU A 413 26.37 43.05 15.00
N GLU A 414 27.48 42.37 15.33
CA GLU A 414 27.66 40.93 15.04
C GLU A 414 26.69 40.03 15.82
N LYS A 415 26.38 40.39 17.07
CA LYS A 415 25.41 39.65 17.91
C LYS A 415 23.98 39.95 17.48
N ALA A 416 23.70 41.18 17.06
CA ALA A 416 22.41 41.57 16.50
C ALA A 416 22.05 40.74 15.26
N GLY A 417 23.03 40.44 14.39
CA GLY A 417 22.83 39.58 13.21
C GLY A 417 22.31 38.17 13.53
N LYS A 418 22.61 37.60 14.71
CA LYS A 418 22.10 36.28 15.14
C LYS A 418 20.76 36.37 15.87
N LEU A 419 20.51 37.48 16.55
CA LEU A 419 19.31 37.68 17.37
C LEU A 419 18.11 38.20 16.56
N VAL A 420 18.33 38.98 15.49
CA VAL A 420 17.24 39.49 14.64
C VAL A 420 16.44 38.36 13.98
N PRO A 421 17.06 37.35 13.32
CA PRO A 421 16.32 36.22 12.76
C PRO A 421 15.56 35.41 13.82
N LEU A 422 16.12 35.33 15.03
CA LEU A 422 15.46 34.68 16.16
C LEU A 422 14.21 35.45 16.61
N ARG A 423 14.30 36.78 16.75
CA ARG A 423 13.16 37.65 17.09
C ARG A 423 12.06 37.53 16.06
N GLU A 424 12.39 37.70 14.78
CA GLU A 424 11.41 37.63 13.70
C GLU A 424 10.68 36.28 13.64
N ALA A 425 11.43 35.19 13.85
CA ALA A 425 10.84 33.86 13.89
C ALA A 425 9.91 33.70 15.11
N LEU A 426 10.25 34.24 16.28
CA LEU A 426 9.36 34.19 17.44
C LEU A 426 8.10 35.04 17.22
N GLU A 427 8.25 36.29 16.77
CA GLU A 427 7.11 37.19 16.49
C GLU A 427 6.15 36.58 15.48
N LYS A 428 6.65 36.07 14.35
CA LYS A 428 5.82 35.51 13.28
C LYS A 428 5.23 34.13 13.62
N LYS A 429 5.85 33.34 14.51
CA LYS A 429 5.50 31.92 14.69
C LYS A 429 5.03 31.55 16.10
N HIS A 430 5.07 32.45 17.09
CA HIS A 430 4.67 32.12 18.47
C HIS A 430 3.22 31.63 18.59
N ASP A 431 2.32 32.10 17.73
CA ASP A 431 0.92 31.67 17.67
C ASP A 431 0.70 30.39 16.85
N LEU A 432 1.71 29.92 16.11
CA LEU A 432 1.58 28.68 15.34
C LEU A 432 1.53 27.47 16.27
N PRO A 433 0.62 26.50 16.03
CA PRO A 433 0.59 25.25 16.77
C PRO A 433 1.94 24.52 16.71
N GLY A 434 2.38 24.03 17.88
CA GLY A 434 3.58 23.21 17.99
C GLY A 434 4.90 24.00 18.11
N THR A 435 4.85 25.33 17.98
CA THR A 435 6.02 26.18 18.21
C THR A 435 6.57 25.97 19.62
N LYS A 436 7.87 25.70 19.71
CA LYS A 436 8.58 25.52 20.99
C LYS A 436 9.98 26.08 20.94
N VAL A 437 10.43 26.61 22.06
CA VAL A 437 11.80 27.07 22.27
C VAL A 437 12.50 26.12 23.22
N GLN A 438 13.70 25.67 22.85
CA GLN A 438 14.52 24.79 23.68
C GLN A 438 15.82 25.50 24.02
N LEU A 439 16.10 25.66 25.31
CA LEU A 439 17.37 26.14 25.82
C LEU A 439 18.20 24.93 26.26
N LYS A 440 19.32 24.71 25.58
CA LYS A 440 20.25 23.62 25.88
C LYS A 440 21.55 24.19 26.42
N PRO A 441 21.77 24.22 27.74
CA PRO A 441 23.04 24.65 28.30
C PRO A 441 24.15 23.68 27.90
N LYS A 442 25.33 24.21 27.58
CA LYS A 442 26.55 23.46 27.26
C LYS A 442 27.61 23.81 28.26
N PHE A 443 27.99 22.80 29.05
CA PHE A 443 29.02 22.92 30.06
C PHE A 443 30.34 22.37 29.54
N ASP A 444 31.43 22.96 30.02
CA ASP A 444 32.75 22.43 29.80
C ASP A 444 32.89 21.04 30.49
N PRO A 445 33.45 20.02 29.82
CA PRO A 445 33.62 18.70 30.42
C PRO A 445 34.51 18.70 31.67
N GLU A 446 35.53 19.56 31.72
CA GLU A 446 36.53 19.63 32.78
C GLU A 446 36.12 20.62 33.87
N THR A 447 35.86 21.88 33.51
CA THR A 447 35.59 22.95 34.50
C THR A 447 34.15 22.92 35.03
N LYS A 448 33.24 22.22 34.34
CA LYS A 448 31.79 22.20 34.60
C LYS A 448 31.12 23.57 34.51
N GLU A 449 31.80 24.59 33.99
CA GLU A 449 31.25 25.93 33.80
C GLU A 449 30.39 26.01 32.54
N LEU A 450 29.40 26.90 32.54
CA LEU A 450 28.52 27.12 31.39
C LEU A 450 29.30 27.86 30.29
N VAL A 451 29.53 27.19 29.17
CA VAL A 451 30.27 27.75 28.03
C VAL A 451 29.33 28.52 27.10
N LYS A 452 28.16 27.95 26.81
CA LYS A 452 27.15 28.55 25.93
C LYS A 452 25.77 27.96 26.13
N ILE A 453 24.75 28.72 25.74
CA ILE A 453 23.37 28.26 25.65
C ILE A 453 23.02 28.09 24.17
N GLN A 454 22.64 26.88 23.78
CA GLN A 454 22.09 26.64 22.45
C GLN A 454 20.57 26.86 22.49
N VAL A 455 20.12 27.93 21.84
CA VAL A 455 18.70 28.27 21.68
C VAL A 455 18.20 27.61 20.40
N VAL A 456 17.13 26.82 20.50
CA VAL A 456 16.52 26.15 19.35
C VAL A 456 15.03 26.44 19.30
N VAL A 457 14.60 27.23 18.32
CA VAL A 457 13.19 27.45 18.02
C VAL A 457 12.77 26.43 16.98
N LYS A 458 11.68 25.70 17.23
CA LYS A 458 11.14 24.68 16.34
C LYS A 458 9.66 24.93 16.12
N TRP A 459 9.21 24.82 14.87
CA TRP A 459 7.80 24.90 14.49
C TRP A 459 7.52 23.91 13.35
N GLY A 460 6.23 23.71 13.05
CA GLY A 460 5.80 22.67 12.14
C GLY A 460 6.00 21.25 12.70
N GLY A 461 5.94 20.24 11.83
CA GLY A 461 5.81 18.85 12.28
C GLY A 461 4.41 18.54 12.80
N GLU A 462 3.40 19.30 12.40
CA GLU A 462 2.02 19.16 12.84
C GLU A 462 1.35 17.99 12.11
N PHE A 463 0.49 17.28 12.83
CA PHE A 463 -0.26 16.16 12.30
C PHE A 463 -1.28 16.64 11.25
N THR A 464 -1.15 16.16 10.02
CA THR A 464 -1.94 16.67 8.90
C THR A 464 -3.33 16.05 8.84
N HIS A 465 -4.21 16.66 8.02
CA HIS A 465 -5.48 16.05 7.65
C HIS A 465 -5.30 14.66 7.00
N ALA A 466 -4.26 14.50 6.16
CA ALA A 466 -3.91 13.21 5.59
C ALA A 466 -3.44 12.22 6.67
N GLY A 467 -2.64 12.68 7.64
CA GLY A 467 -2.22 11.87 8.79
C GLY A 467 -3.41 11.35 9.59
N ARG A 468 -4.44 12.19 9.81
CA ARG A 468 -5.70 11.79 10.45
C ARG A 468 -6.42 10.71 9.65
N HIS A 469 -6.53 10.88 8.34
CA HIS A 469 -7.17 9.88 7.47
C HIS A 469 -6.40 8.56 7.45
N GLN A 470 -5.07 8.60 7.32
CA GLN A 470 -4.20 7.43 7.35
C GLN A 470 -4.34 6.64 8.66
N SER A 471 -4.31 7.35 9.80
CA SER A 471 -4.43 6.76 11.13
C SER A 471 -5.79 6.09 11.33
N ARG A 472 -6.85 6.76 10.87
CA ARG A 472 -8.22 6.22 10.90
C ARG A 472 -8.38 4.98 10.01
N ASP A 473 -8.02 5.06 8.73
CA ASP A 473 -8.21 3.94 7.79
C ASP A 473 -7.40 2.71 8.24
N LEU A 474 -6.16 2.91 8.70
CA LEU A 474 -5.37 1.80 9.25
C LEU A 474 -6.06 1.16 10.47
N ALA A 475 -6.52 1.98 11.41
CA ALA A 475 -7.17 1.51 12.64
C ALA A 475 -8.49 0.76 12.37
N GLU A 476 -9.36 1.30 11.52
CA GLU A 476 -10.62 0.64 11.15
C GLU A 476 -10.37 -0.69 10.44
N ASN A 477 -9.40 -0.73 9.51
CA ASN A 477 -9.06 -1.96 8.81
C ASN A 477 -8.46 -3.00 9.76
N LEU A 478 -7.61 -2.57 10.71
CA LEU A 478 -7.01 -3.49 11.68
C LEU A 478 -8.05 -4.00 12.67
N ARG A 479 -8.96 -3.16 13.18
CA ARG A 479 -10.08 -3.59 14.03
C ARG A 479 -10.91 -4.68 13.36
N LYS A 480 -11.27 -4.48 12.09
CA LYS A 480 -12.02 -5.47 11.30
C LYS A 480 -11.28 -6.80 11.20
N ASP A 481 -9.95 -6.77 11.11
CA ASP A 481 -9.13 -7.98 11.06
C ASP A 481 -9.08 -8.68 12.43
N MET A 482 -8.87 -7.91 13.50
CA MET A 482 -8.86 -8.42 14.88
C MET A 482 -10.20 -9.05 15.27
N ASN A 483 -11.33 -8.43 14.90
CA ASN A 483 -12.66 -9.02 15.13
C ASN A 483 -12.83 -10.40 14.50
N ILE A 484 -12.21 -10.65 13.35
CA ILE A 484 -12.29 -11.93 12.64
C ILE A 484 -11.32 -12.95 13.25
N LEU A 485 -10.12 -12.52 13.63
CA LEU A 485 -9.09 -13.41 14.17
C LEU A 485 -9.37 -13.83 15.61
N ASN A 486 -9.70 -12.87 16.46
CA ASN A 486 -10.17 -13.07 17.83
C ASN A 486 -10.62 -11.73 18.41
N ARG A 487 -11.94 -11.52 18.56
CA ARG A 487 -12.48 -10.27 19.11
C ARG A 487 -11.94 -9.94 20.52
N GLN A 488 -11.60 -10.94 21.33
CA GLN A 488 -11.15 -10.76 22.71
C GLN A 488 -9.80 -10.02 22.81
N VAL A 489 -9.00 -9.95 21.74
CA VAL A 489 -7.76 -9.15 21.74
C VAL A 489 -8.02 -7.64 21.90
N LEU A 490 -9.26 -7.21 21.69
CA LEU A 490 -9.69 -5.82 21.85
C LEU A 490 -10.12 -5.49 23.29
N ASP A 491 -10.20 -6.48 24.18
CA ASP A 491 -10.68 -6.31 25.55
C ASP A 491 -9.58 -5.78 26.49
N ASP A 492 -8.31 -6.16 26.29
CA ASP A 492 -7.13 -5.58 26.97
C ASP A 492 -6.19 -4.92 25.96
N VAL A 493 -6.40 -3.63 25.72
CA VAL A 493 -5.57 -2.80 24.82
C VAL A 493 -4.83 -1.75 25.64
N LYS A 494 -3.49 -1.75 25.57
CA LYS A 494 -2.65 -0.64 26.04
C LYS A 494 -1.85 -0.03 24.90
N VAL A 495 -1.78 1.29 24.92
CA VAL A 495 -1.11 2.09 23.90
C VAL A 495 -0.01 2.90 24.57
N PHE A 496 1.18 2.82 24.00
CA PHE A 496 2.35 3.57 24.42
C PHE A 496 2.69 4.60 23.34
N SER A 497 2.78 5.86 23.72
CA SER A 497 3.06 6.95 22.79
C SER A 497 4.21 7.83 23.27
N SER A 498 4.91 8.42 22.31
CA SER A 498 5.92 9.44 22.58
C SER A 498 5.33 10.68 23.26
N SER A 499 6.22 11.49 23.85
CA SER A 499 5.89 12.87 24.22
C SER A 499 5.73 13.81 23.00
N GLU A 500 6.11 13.39 21.78
CA GLU A 500 5.92 14.17 20.56
C GLU A 500 4.43 14.28 20.19
N ARG A 501 3.91 15.51 20.05
CA ARG A 501 2.49 15.81 19.79
C ARG A 501 1.93 15.03 18.61
N ARG A 502 2.58 15.05 17.44
CA ARG A 502 2.15 14.29 16.25
C ARG A 502 2.04 12.78 16.46
N VAL A 503 2.91 12.20 17.30
CA VAL A 503 2.90 10.77 17.62
C VAL A 503 1.70 10.47 18.53
N ARG A 504 1.44 11.36 19.49
CA ARG A 504 0.27 11.29 20.37
C ARG A 504 -1.05 11.47 19.62
N ASP A 505 -1.12 12.43 18.71
CA ASP A 505 -2.30 12.67 17.89
C ASP A 505 -2.58 11.48 16.96
N THR A 506 -1.52 10.90 16.36
CA THR A 506 -1.60 9.64 15.60
C THR A 506 -2.17 8.52 16.48
N ALA A 507 -1.58 8.30 17.66
CA ALA A 507 -2.01 7.27 18.60
C ALA A 507 -3.46 7.48 19.06
N GLN A 508 -3.87 8.72 19.32
CA GLN A 508 -5.22 9.05 19.77
C GLN A 508 -6.26 8.77 18.68
N VAL A 509 -6.02 9.23 17.45
CA VAL A 509 -6.92 8.96 16.33
C VAL A 509 -6.98 7.46 16.06
N PHE A 510 -5.83 6.79 16.01
CA PHE A 510 -5.78 5.35 15.81
C PHE A 510 -6.57 4.60 16.88
N SER A 511 -6.28 4.86 18.16
CA SER A 511 -6.90 4.14 19.29
C SER A 511 -8.41 4.31 19.31
N ARG A 512 -8.89 5.53 19.01
CA ARG A 512 -10.32 5.81 18.92
C ARG A 512 -11.02 4.90 17.91
N TRP A 513 -10.48 4.80 16.71
CA TRP A 513 -11.11 3.99 15.65
C TRP A 513 -10.84 2.49 15.81
N PHE A 514 -9.67 2.11 16.33
CA PHE A 514 -9.31 0.72 16.60
C PHE A 514 -10.21 0.09 17.67
N LEU A 515 -10.62 0.88 18.67
CA LEU A 515 -11.52 0.47 19.75
C LEU A 515 -13.01 0.63 19.43
N GLY A 516 -13.37 1.14 18.25
CA GLY A 516 -14.77 1.29 17.84
C GLY A 516 -15.43 2.58 18.34
N ASN A 517 -14.67 3.67 18.41
CA ASN A 517 -15.10 5.01 18.77
C ASN A 517 -15.72 5.12 20.18
N PRO A 518 -15.01 4.70 21.25
CA PRO A 518 -15.48 4.85 22.62
C PRO A 518 -15.65 6.33 23.01
N GLU A 519 -16.47 6.59 24.04
CA GLU A 519 -16.70 7.94 24.56
C GLU A 519 -15.41 8.56 25.12
N SER A 520 -14.62 7.78 25.86
CA SER A 520 -13.32 8.17 26.41
C SER A 520 -12.20 7.18 26.06
N LEU A 521 -10.95 7.68 26.08
CA LEU A 521 -9.71 6.91 25.93
C LEU A 521 -8.86 6.94 27.22
N ASP A 522 -9.46 7.27 28.35
CA ASP A 522 -8.76 7.37 29.63
C ASP A 522 -8.06 6.04 29.98
N ASN A 523 -6.84 6.14 30.50
CA ASN A 523 -5.98 5.01 30.89
C ASN A 523 -5.56 4.04 29.76
N ILE A 524 -5.97 4.27 28.51
CA ILE A 524 -5.54 3.44 27.37
C ILE A 524 -4.17 3.89 26.84
N ILE A 525 -3.98 5.21 26.70
CA ILE A 525 -2.74 5.78 26.14
C ILE A 525 -1.85 6.27 27.28
N SER A 526 -0.62 5.75 27.32
CA SER A 526 0.42 6.14 28.28
C SER A 526 1.65 6.69 27.55
N GLU A 527 2.29 7.70 28.14
CA GLU A 527 3.55 8.22 27.63
C GLU A 527 4.69 7.28 28.00
N SER A 528 5.50 6.87 27.02
CA SER A 528 6.67 6.01 27.24
C SER A 528 7.96 6.68 26.77
N LYS A 529 9.01 6.57 27.57
CA LYS A 529 10.36 7.07 27.25
C LYS A 529 11.22 6.03 26.53
N TYR A 530 10.72 4.80 26.39
CA TYR A 530 11.47 3.67 25.82
C TYR A 530 11.20 3.48 24.32
N LEU A 531 10.57 4.45 23.67
CA LEU A 531 10.21 4.44 22.25
C LEU A 531 11.38 4.97 21.39
N LEU A 532 11.26 4.87 20.06
CA LEU A 532 12.33 5.22 19.10
C LEU A 532 12.51 6.74 18.90
N ASP A 533 12.23 7.55 19.93
CA ASP A 533 12.25 9.01 19.82
C ASP A 533 13.56 9.63 20.32
N ASP A 534 14.27 8.94 21.23
CA ASP A 534 15.51 9.39 21.83
C ASP A 534 16.70 8.55 21.34
N SER A 535 17.54 9.17 20.50
CA SER A 535 18.78 8.57 20.00
C SER A 535 20.02 9.01 20.77
N ASN A 536 19.88 9.60 21.97
CA ASN A 536 21.01 10.08 22.77
C ASN A 536 22.09 9.01 23.00
N ALA A 537 21.68 7.74 23.19
CA ALA A 537 22.60 6.62 23.41
C ALA A 537 23.49 6.30 22.20
N ALA A 538 23.05 6.61 20.98
CA ALA A 538 23.78 6.33 19.73
C ALA A 538 24.35 7.60 19.07
N LYS A 539 24.22 8.76 19.74
CA LYS A 539 24.43 10.06 19.10
C LYS A 539 25.88 10.25 18.63
N GLU A 540 26.84 9.85 19.45
CA GLU A 540 28.26 9.97 19.11
C GLU A 540 28.59 9.13 17.87
N GLN A 541 28.18 7.85 17.87
CA GLN A 541 28.37 6.94 16.75
C GLN A 541 27.66 7.45 15.48
N SER A 542 26.43 7.97 15.60
CA SER A 542 25.71 8.58 14.47
C SER A 542 26.42 9.83 13.94
N ASP A 543 26.92 10.70 14.81
CA ASP A 543 27.63 11.93 14.40
C ASP A 543 28.96 11.58 13.70
N GLU A 544 29.68 10.54 14.14
CA GLU A 544 30.86 10.02 13.44
C GLU A 544 30.55 9.47 12.05
N VAL A 545 29.48 8.67 11.94
CA VAL A 545 29.04 8.11 10.67
C VAL A 545 28.64 9.22 9.69
N LYS A 546 27.92 10.25 10.16
CA LYS A 546 27.57 11.41 9.33
C LYS A 546 28.80 12.16 8.82
N LYS A 547 29.84 12.31 9.65
CA LYS A 547 31.12 12.90 9.23
C LYS A 547 31.83 12.03 8.19
N LYS A 548 31.87 10.71 8.39
CA LYS A 548 32.42 9.75 7.41
C LYS A 548 31.68 9.85 6.08
N LEU A 549 30.34 9.82 6.10
CA LEU A 549 29.49 9.91 4.92
C LEU A 549 29.72 11.23 4.17
N LYS A 550 29.77 12.36 4.91
CA LYS A 550 30.08 13.67 4.33
C LYS A 550 31.44 13.69 3.65
N ASN A 551 32.46 13.06 4.23
CA ASN A 551 33.78 12.97 3.62
C ASN A 551 33.79 12.06 2.39
N LEU A 552 33.14 10.90 2.45
CA LEU A 552 33.03 9.97 1.31
C LEU A 552 32.38 10.62 0.09
N LEU A 553 31.36 11.45 0.33
CA LEU A 553 30.59 12.08 -0.74
C LEU A 553 31.24 13.32 -1.35
N LYS A 554 32.36 13.83 -0.82
CA LYS A 554 33.00 15.04 -1.36
C LYS A 554 33.31 14.93 -2.86
N PRO A 555 33.20 16.03 -3.62
CA PRO A 555 33.67 16.08 -5.00
C PRO A 555 35.12 15.62 -5.13
N GLY A 556 35.40 14.83 -6.17
CA GLY A 556 36.72 14.25 -6.43
C GLY A 556 37.00 12.92 -5.73
N ASN A 557 36.19 12.53 -4.73
CA ASN A 557 36.27 11.18 -4.17
C ASN A 557 35.50 10.20 -5.05
N ILE A 558 36.18 9.14 -5.50
CA ILE A 558 35.57 8.03 -6.25
C ILE A 558 35.29 6.90 -5.27
N ILE A 559 34.01 6.55 -5.10
CA ILE A 559 33.62 5.43 -4.25
C ILE A 559 33.68 4.16 -5.12
N PRO A 560 34.42 3.11 -4.71
CA PRO A 560 34.49 1.87 -5.46
C PRO A 560 33.12 1.21 -5.66
N GLU A 561 32.88 0.62 -6.83
CA GLU A 561 31.59 0.00 -7.19
C GLU A 561 31.14 -1.07 -6.18
N TRP A 562 32.06 -1.90 -5.69
CA TRP A 562 31.74 -2.92 -4.69
C TRP A 562 31.21 -2.32 -3.37
N MET A 563 31.71 -1.14 -2.99
CA MET A 563 31.27 -0.44 -1.79
C MET A 563 29.90 0.22 -2.01
N LEU A 564 29.70 0.83 -3.18
CA LEU A 564 28.41 1.38 -3.59
C LEU A 564 27.32 0.31 -3.64
N ALA A 565 27.62 -0.86 -4.23
CA ALA A 565 26.71 -2.00 -4.25
C ALA A 565 26.33 -2.46 -2.83
N LYS A 566 27.32 -2.54 -1.91
CA LYS A 566 27.06 -2.87 -0.49
C LYS A 566 26.19 -1.82 0.21
N MET A 567 26.30 -0.56 -0.20
CA MET A 567 25.48 0.54 0.30
C MET A 567 24.10 0.61 -0.38
N GLY A 568 23.78 -0.28 -1.31
CA GLY A 568 22.50 -0.34 -2.01
C GLY A 568 22.37 0.68 -3.15
N TRP A 569 23.48 1.14 -3.71
CA TRP A 569 23.49 2.03 -4.88
C TRP A 569 23.40 1.23 -6.18
N ASP A 570 22.59 1.70 -7.14
CA ASP A 570 22.45 1.07 -8.46
C ASP A 570 23.69 1.38 -9.33
N ALA A 571 24.29 0.35 -9.90
CA ALA A 571 25.47 0.46 -10.75
C ALA A 571 25.23 1.26 -12.05
N LYS A 572 23.97 1.42 -12.48
CA LYS A 572 23.61 2.24 -13.65
C LYS A 572 23.61 3.75 -13.36
N LEU A 573 23.60 4.14 -12.10
CA LEU A 573 23.58 5.54 -11.70
C LEU A 573 25.01 6.12 -11.68
N PRO A 574 25.17 7.43 -11.90
CA PRO A 574 26.46 8.08 -11.73
C PRO A 574 26.93 7.98 -10.27
N GLN A 575 28.18 8.37 -10.01
CA GLN A 575 28.70 8.47 -8.63
C GLN A 575 27.78 9.39 -7.80
N PRO A 576 27.49 9.05 -6.52
CA PRO A 576 26.58 9.86 -5.70
C PRO A 576 26.97 11.33 -5.57
N SER A 577 28.28 11.63 -5.62
CA SER A 577 28.79 13.00 -5.59
C SER A 577 28.37 13.82 -6.81
N ILE A 578 28.26 13.20 -7.99
CA ILE A 578 27.79 13.84 -9.23
C ILE A 578 26.30 14.13 -9.13
N LEU A 579 25.49 13.15 -8.72
CA LEU A 579 24.05 13.34 -8.58
C LEU A 579 23.70 14.42 -7.54
N LEU A 580 24.48 14.52 -6.45
CA LEU A 580 24.35 15.62 -5.48
C LEU A 580 24.64 16.99 -6.08
N GLN A 581 25.61 17.07 -6.99
CA GLN A 581 25.92 18.32 -7.69
C GLN A 581 24.80 18.67 -8.69
N ASP A 582 24.26 17.69 -9.40
CA ASP A 582 23.14 17.89 -10.32
C ASP A 582 21.90 18.41 -9.57
N ILE A 583 21.58 17.83 -8.40
CA ILE A 583 20.52 18.34 -7.52
C ILE A 583 20.78 19.80 -7.13
N ALA A 584 22.01 20.16 -6.76
CA ALA A 584 22.34 21.54 -6.40
C ALA A 584 22.15 22.50 -7.58
N ASN A 585 22.53 22.09 -8.79
CA ASN A 585 22.32 22.87 -10.01
C ASN A 585 20.82 23.07 -10.29
N THR A 586 20.02 22.01 -10.21
CA THR A 586 18.56 22.07 -10.41
C THR A 586 17.89 22.97 -9.36
N ILE A 587 18.30 22.85 -8.09
CA ILE A 587 17.82 23.71 -7.01
C ILE A 587 18.15 25.19 -7.25
N THR A 588 19.34 25.48 -7.79
CA THR A 588 19.75 26.85 -8.16
C THR A 588 18.82 27.44 -9.22
N SER A 589 18.54 26.68 -10.27
CA SER A 589 17.57 27.06 -11.30
C SER A 589 16.17 27.28 -10.72
N MET A 590 15.72 26.41 -9.83
CA MET A 590 14.43 26.55 -9.16
C MET A 590 14.35 27.78 -8.26
N GLN A 591 15.44 28.17 -7.58
CA GLN A 591 15.45 29.40 -6.80
C GLN A 591 15.23 30.63 -7.68
N ARG A 592 15.89 30.69 -8.85
CA ARG A 592 15.67 31.75 -9.83
C ARG A 592 14.21 31.79 -10.28
N ILE A 593 13.67 30.63 -10.70
CA ILE A 593 12.27 30.51 -11.16
C ILE A 593 11.31 30.96 -10.06
N MET A 594 11.49 30.54 -8.81
CA MET A 594 10.60 30.93 -7.72
C MET A 594 10.60 32.43 -7.50
N ARG A 595 11.76 33.08 -7.55
CA ARG A 595 11.89 34.53 -7.35
C ARG A 595 11.19 35.31 -8.47
N GLU A 596 11.41 34.92 -9.72
CA GLU A 596 10.72 35.48 -10.90
C GLU A 596 9.20 35.27 -10.82
N SER A 597 8.76 34.04 -10.54
CA SER A 597 7.34 33.72 -10.36
C SER A 597 6.69 34.54 -9.25
N TRP A 598 7.42 34.85 -8.18
CA TRP A 598 6.90 35.66 -7.07
C TRP A 598 6.69 37.14 -7.43
N GLU A 599 7.37 37.65 -8.45
CA GLU A 599 7.20 39.03 -8.94
C GLU A 599 6.04 39.14 -9.93
N VAL A 600 5.75 38.05 -10.66
CA VAL A 600 4.76 38.03 -11.75
C VAL A 600 3.39 37.52 -11.30
N LEU A 601 3.36 36.49 -10.45
CA LEU A 601 2.13 35.80 -10.09
C LEU A 601 1.44 36.46 -8.88
N ASP A 602 0.11 36.48 -8.92
CA ASP A 602 -0.71 36.76 -7.74
C ASP A 602 -0.77 35.51 -6.85
N VAL A 603 0.31 35.30 -6.09
CA VAL A 603 0.55 34.11 -5.28
C VAL A 603 -0.56 33.86 -4.25
N ASP A 604 -1.20 34.91 -3.73
CA ASP A 604 -2.25 34.77 -2.73
C ASP A 604 -3.54 34.15 -3.30
N ASN A 605 -3.73 34.22 -4.63
CA ASN A 605 -4.91 33.68 -5.31
C ASN A 605 -4.68 32.31 -5.99
N ILE A 606 -3.46 31.78 -5.99
CA ILE A 606 -3.15 30.46 -6.60
C ILE A 606 -3.85 29.31 -5.85
N GLN A 607 -3.78 29.33 -4.52
CA GLN A 607 -4.34 28.26 -3.67
C GLN A 607 -5.12 28.85 -2.50
N ARG A 608 -6.43 28.56 -2.44
CA ARG A 608 -7.31 29.06 -1.39
C ARG A 608 -7.24 28.29 -0.08
N ARG A 609 -6.88 27.01 -0.12
CA ARG A 609 -6.93 26.11 1.05
C ARG A 609 -5.55 25.53 1.31
N TRP A 610 -5.01 25.80 2.48
CA TRP A 610 -3.69 25.35 2.90
C TRP A 610 -3.77 24.34 4.04
N CYS A 611 -2.85 23.39 4.04
CA CYS A 611 -2.79 22.38 5.10
C CYS A 611 -2.13 22.96 6.36
N CYS A 612 -2.72 22.71 7.54
CA CYS A 612 -2.11 22.99 8.85
C CYS A 612 -1.49 24.39 9.02
N PHE A 613 -2.24 25.44 8.64
CA PHE A 613 -1.83 26.85 8.75
C PHE A 613 -0.64 27.25 7.86
N ASP A 614 -0.31 26.46 6.84
CA ASP A 614 0.65 26.86 5.80
C ASP A 614 0.08 28.03 4.95
N SER A 615 0.91 28.70 4.18
CA SER A 615 0.54 29.87 3.38
C SER A 615 1.57 30.13 2.28
N PRO A 616 1.30 31.00 1.27
CA PRO A 616 2.30 31.39 0.28
C PRO A 616 3.59 31.89 0.94
N THR A 617 3.47 32.73 1.97
CA THR A 617 4.63 33.28 2.69
C THR A 617 5.43 32.20 3.42
N LEU A 618 4.76 31.25 4.08
CA LEU A 618 5.40 30.15 4.80
C LEU A 618 6.09 29.16 3.85
N PHE A 619 5.45 28.89 2.71
CA PHE A 619 6.04 28.14 1.60
C PHE A 619 7.33 28.83 1.12
N LYS A 620 7.28 30.12 0.79
CA LYS A 620 8.46 30.87 0.33
C LYS A 620 9.60 30.83 1.34
N GLU A 621 9.28 31.07 2.62
CA GLU A 621 10.28 31.05 3.70
C GLU A 621 10.98 29.69 3.81
N ARG A 622 10.22 28.59 3.73
CA ARG A 622 10.77 27.22 3.76
C ARG A 622 11.66 26.93 2.56
N TRP A 623 11.21 27.33 1.37
CA TRP A 623 11.98 27.12 0.14
C TRP A 623 13.24 27.98 0.07
N GLU A 624 13.21 29.27 0.42
CA GLU A 624 14.43 30.10 0.50
C GLU A 624 15.45 29.54 1.51
N ARG A 625 14.98 29.05 2.67
CA ARG A 625 15.88 28.38 3.63
C ARG A 625 16.50 27.10 3.07
N THR A 626 15.74 26.37 2.27
CA THR A 626 16.24 25.18 1.58
C THR A 626 17.27 25.59 0.53
N PHE A 627 16.96 26.58 -0.30
CA PHE A 627 17.86 27.09 -1.34
C PHE A 627 19.21 27.54 -0.80
N ASN A 628 19.24 28.26 0.32
CA ASN A 628 20.48 28.71 0.95
C ASN A 628 21.41 27.56 1.42
N GLN A 629 20.99 26.29 1.35
CA GLN A 629 21.83 25.11 1.60
C GLN A 629 22.52 24.58 0.34
N PHE A 630 22.09 25.03 -0.84
CA PHE A 630 22.54 24.57 -2.16
C PHE A 630 23.07 25.72 -3.02
N THR A 631 22.84 26.98 -2.65
CA THR A 631 23.20 28.14 -3.46
C THR A 631 23.96 29.21 -2.66
N THR A 632 24.78 29.99 -3.38
CA THR A 632 25.39 31.23 -2.90
C THR A 632 25.33 32.29 -4.00
N GLN A 633 25.69 33.53 -3.68
CA GLN A 633 25.96 34.55 -4.68
C GLN A 633 27.46 34.64 -4.96
N ASP A 634 27.83 34.82 -6.23
CA ASP A 634 29.20 35.16 -6.62
C ASP A 634 29.49 36.65 -6.40
N GLU A 635 30.71 37.09 -6.75
CA GLU A 635 31.13 38.49 -6.62
C GLU A 635 30.29 39.46 -7.47
N ALA A 636 29.65 38.96 -8.54
CA ALA A 636 28.76 39.71 -9.41
C ALA A 636 27.29 39.68 -8.94
N GLY A 637 27.01 39.01 -7.82
CA GLY A 637 25.65 38.85 -7.26
C GLY A 637 24.81 37.77 -7.94
N GLN A 638 25.37 37.01 -8.89
CA GLN A 638 24.66 35.93 -9.58
C GLN A 638 24.56 34.68 -8.69
N LEU A 639 23.42 34.01 -8.76
CA LEU A 639 23.20 32.76 -8.03
C LEU A 639 24.01 31.63 -8.65
N VAL A 640 24.86 31.00 -7.84
CA VAL A 640 25.69 29.85 -8.22
C VAL A 640 25.46 28.69 -7.26
N ALA A 641 25.50 27.47 -7.80
CA ALA A 641 25.36 26.25 -7.02
C ALA A 641 26.60 26.04 -6.14
N ILE A 642 26.39 25.62 -4.89
CA ILE A 642 27.44 25.11 -4.01
C ILE A 642 27.23 23.63 -3.74
N TYR A 643 28.33 22.92 -3.48
CA TYR A 643 28.24 21.51 -3.12
C TYR A 643 27.54 21.34 -1.75
N PRO A 644 26.38 20.67 -1.69
CA PRO A 644 25.56 20.66 -0.49
C PRO A 644 26.09 19.69 0.57
N ASP A 645 25.73 19.93 1.83
CA ASP A 645 25.89 18.92 2.87
C ASP A 645 24.90 17.77 2.62
N PRO A 646 25.34 16.50 2.56
CA PRO A 646 24.42 15.37 2.33
C PRO A 646 23.26 15.32 3.33
N SER A 647 23.44 15.82 4.56
CA SER A 647 22.40 15.86 5.58
C SER A 647 21.24 16.84 5.27
N SER A 648 21.37 17.67 4.23
CA SER A 648 20.31 18.53 3.72
C SER A 648 19.28 17.78 2.87
N ILE A 649 19.65 16.66 2.25
CA ILE A 649 18.78 15.89 1.34
C ILE A 649 17.51 15.38 2.02
N PRO A 650 17.52 14.81 3.24
CA PRO A 650 16.28 14.42 3.92
C PRO A 650 15.28 15.56 4.13
N ALA A 651 15.77 16.77 4.44
CA ALA A 651 14.91 17.93 4.60
C ALA A 651 14.31 18.39 3.27
N LEU A 652 15.12 18.40 2.20
CA LEU A 652 14.66 18.70 0.84
C LEU A 652 13.60 17.70 0.37
N TYR A 653 13.85 16.40 0.58
CA TYR A 653 12.90 15.33 0.25
C TYR A 653 11.57 15.50 0.99
N ASP A 654 11.62 15.78 2.30
CA ASP A 654 10.43 16.00 3.11
C ASP A 654 9.61 17.21 2.63
N SER A 655 10.26 18.32 2.27
CA SER A 655 9.60 19.52 1.75
C SER A 655 8.96 19.26 0.38
N LEU A 656 9.72 18.67 -0.56
CA LEU A 656 9.21 18.29 -1.89
C LEU A 656 8.00 17.36 -1.80
N LYS A 657 8.11 16.30 -0.98
CA LYS A 657 7.02 15.34 -0.79
C LYS A 657 5.79 16.01 -0.18
N TYR A 658 5.98 16.85 0.83
CA TYR A 658 4.86 17.55 1.46
C TYR A 658 4.16 18.47 0.46
N ASP A 659 4.90 19.28 -0.28
CA ASP A 659 4.31 20.22 -1.24
C ASP A 659 3.65 19.49 -2.42
N ALA A 660 4.23 18.39 -2.91
CA ALA A 660 3.62 17.56 -3.93
C ALA A 660 2.31 16.89 -3.47
N LEU A 661 2.14 16.64 -2.17
CA LEU A 661 0.93 16.02 -1.62
C LEU A 661 -0.13 17.05 -1.20
N HIS A 662 0.29 18.18 -0.63
CA HIS A 662 -0.61 19.11 0.06
C HIS A 662 -0.75 20.46 -0.63
N ASN A 663 0.24 20.86 -1.43
CA ASN A 663 0.33 22.17 -2.08
C ASN A 663 0.59 22.05 -3.59
N ARG A 664 0.17 20.95 -4.21
CA ARG A 664 0.50 20.63 -5.61
C ARG A 664 0.14 21.74 -6.60
N PRO A 665 -1.08 22.33 -6.58
CA PRO A 665 -1.41 23.42 -7.51
C PRO A 665 -0.48 24.63 -7.35
N PHE A 666 -0.09 24.92 -6.11
CA PHE A 666 0.84 26.01 -5.80
C PHE A 666 2.27 25.69 -6.27
N LEU A 667 2.76 24.49 -5.97
CA LEU A 667 4.07 24.01 -6.37
C LEU A 667 4.23 24.02 -7.90
N GLU A 668 3.24 23.51 -8.63
CA GLU A 668 3.23 23.51 -10.10
C GLU A 668 3.13 24.94 -10.65
N ALA A 669 2.27 25.81 -10.11
CA ALA A 669 2.17 27.19 -10.58
C ALA A 669 3.46 28.00 -10.39
N VAL A 670 4.21 27.75 -9.30
CA VAL A 670 5.45 28.48 -9.00
C VAL A 670 6.63 27.97 -9.83
N PHE A 671 6.74 26.65 -10.04
CA PHE A 671 7.94 26.03 -10.61
C PHE A 671 7.78 25.48 -12.04
N CYS A 672 6.57 25.20 -12.52
CA CYS A 672 6.36 24.71 -13.88
C CYS A 672 6.05 25.89 -14.82
N GLN A 673 7.08 26.41 -15.49
CA GLN A 673 6.91 27.27 -16.66
C GLN A 673 6.59 26.40 -17.90
N LYS A 674 5.88 26.96 -18.90
CA LYS A 674 5.32 26.22 -20.06
C LYS A 674 6.34 25.41 -20.89
N GLU A 675 7.63 25.68 -20.74
CA GLU A 675 8.70 25.11 -21.57
C GLU A 675 9.51 24.00 -20.87
N ASP A 676 9.32 23.76 -19.55
CA ASP A 676 10.20 22.88 -18.77
C ASP A 676 9.44 22.01 -17.73
N ASN A 677 8.42 21.28 -18.22
CA ASN A 677 7.53 20.48 -17.38
C ASN A 677 8.22 19.34 -16.60
N ASP A 678 9.45 18.96 -16.98
CA ASP A 678 10.15 17.82 -16.40
C ASP A 678 11.10 18.19 -15.26
N LEU A 679 11.40 19.48 -15.03
CA LEU A 679 12.40 19.90 -14.03
C LEU A 679 12.05 19.46 -12.60
N LEU A 680 10.81 19.72 -12.17
CA LEU A 680 10.32 19.35 -10.84
C LEU A 680 10.25 17.82 -10.66
N VAL A 681 9.87 17.11 -11.72
CA VAL A 681 9.78 15.64 -11.73
C VAL A 681 11.16 15.02 -11.62
N ASN A 682 12.13 15.52 -12.39
CA ASN A 682 13.52 15.09 -12.35
C ASN A 682 14.15 15.38 -10.99
N LEU A 683 13.95 16.59 -10.45
CA LEU A 683 14.43 16.91 -9.10
C LEU A 683 13.88 15.92 -8.06
N TYR A 684 12.56 15.67 -8.06
CA TYR A 684 11.96 14.75 -7.10
C TYR A 684 12.56 13.35 -7.24
N LYS A 685 12.77 12.87 -8.47
CA LYS A 685 13.39 11.57 -8.74
C LYS A 685 14.81 11.48 -8.18
N ASP A 686 15.65 12.47 -8.47
CA ASP A 686 17.06 12.46 -8.06
C ASP A 686 17.19 12.64 -6.54
N VAL A 687 16.39 13.53 -5.95
CA VAL A 687 16.31 13.70 -4.49
C VAL A 687 15.79 12.43 -3.82
N LYS A 688 14.83 11.72 -4.40
CA LYS A 688 14.34 10.43 -3.86
C LYS A 688 15.44 9.38 -3.86
N ILE A 689 16.18 9.26 -4.97
CA ILE A 689 17.33 8.35 -5.09
C ILE A 689 18.37 8.68 -4.01
N MET A 690 18.77 9.95 -3.90
CA MET A 690 19.74 10.39 -2.90
C MET A 690 19.22 10.25 -1.46
N PHE A 691 17.93 10.45 -1.20
CA PHE A 691 17.33 10.25 0.11
C PHE A 691 17.38 8.78 0.53
N ASP A 692 16.98 7.87 -0.36
CA ASP A 692 17.02 6.43 -0.10
C ASP A 692 18.44 5.92 0.11
N PHE A 693 19.42 6.56 -0.53
CA PHE A 693 20.82 6.28 -0.30
C PHE A 693 21.35 6.89 0.99
N ILE A 694 21.12 8.18 1.28
CA ILE A 694 21.73 8.87 2.43
C ILE A 694 21.07 8.49 3.75
N ALA A 695 19.73 8.46 3.81
CA ALA A 695 19.01 8.35 5.08
C ALA A 695 19.34 7.07 5.86
N PRO A 696 19.45 5.87 5.22
CA PRO A 696 19.89 4.67 5.93
C PRO A 696 21.35 4.73 6.39
N GLN A 697 22.21 5.41 5.63
CA GLN A 697 23.66 5.46 5.90
C GLN A 697 23.99 6.42 7.04
N GLU A 698 23.11 7.37 7.36
CA GLU A 698 23.20 8.17 8.59
C GLU A 698 23.16 7.33 9.87
N PHE A 699 22.66 6.08 9.79
CA PHE A 699 22.59 5.13 10.90
C PHE A 699 23.66 4.02 10.80
N GLY A 700 24.65 4.16 9.93
CA GLY A 700 25.81 3.27 9.79
C GLY A 700 26.13 3.03 8.31
N ILE A 701 27.41 2.98 7.95
CA ILE A 701 27.84 2.68 6.56
C ILE A 701 28.13 1.19 6.43
N SER A 702 28.83 0.62 7.41
CA SER A 702 29.09 -0.82 7.52
C SER A 702 27.97 -1.55 8.30
N ASP A 703 27.86 -2.86 8.09
CA ASP A 703 26.87 -3.69 8.79
C ASP A 703 27.06 -3.65 10.31
N ASN A 704 28.30 -3.55 10.78
CA ASN A 704 28.62 -3.46 12.21
C ASN A 704 28.20 -2.12 12.80
N GLU A 705 28.42 -1.01 12.10
CA GLU A 705 27.94 0.31 12.54
C GLU A 705 26.41 0.34 12.58
N LYS A 706 25.74 -0.18 11.54
CA LYS A 706 24.27 -0.27 11.48
C LYS A 706 23.72 -1.09 12.64
N LYS A 707 24.32 -2.25 12.91
CA LYS A 707 23.93 -3.10 14.05
C LYS A 707 24.12 -2.38 15.37
N ASN A 708 25.27 -1.76 15.62
CA ASN A 708 25.57 -1.11 16.89
C ASN A 708 24.66 0.09 17.15
N ILE A 709 24.50 0.99 16.16
CA ILE A 709 23.60 2.15 16.26
C ILE A 709 22.16 1.68 16.42
N GLY A 710 21.71 0.72 15.61
CA GLY A 710 20.36 0.16 15.68
C GLY A 710 20.06 -0.47 17.03
N MET A 711 21.01 -1.23 17.60
CA MET A 711 20.89 -1.80 18.95
C MET A 711 20.78 -0.69 20.01
N LEU A 712 21.67 0.30 20.01
CA LEU A 712 21.65 1.37 21.01
C LEU A 712 20.32 2.16 21.01
N ILE A 713 19.72 2.38 19.83
CA ILE A 713 18.46 3.10 19.70
C ILE A 713 17.26 2.21 20.08
N SER A 714 17.23 0.96 19.63
CA SER A 714 16.05 0.10 19.75
C SER A 714 16.00 -0.77 21.00
N PHE A 715 17.12 -0.95 21.71
CA PHE A 715 17.21 -1.87 22.85
C PHE A 715 16.18 -1.61 23.96
N PRO A 716 15.89 -0.35 24.38
CA PRO A 716 14.86 -0.11 25.38
C PRO A 716 13.46 -0.57 24.94
N LEU A 717 13.11 -0.33 23.67
CA LEU A 717 11.84 -0.75 23.10
C LEU A 717 11.77 -2.28 22.98
N LEU A 718 12.82 -2.92 22.47
CA LEU A 718 12.89 -4.37 22.32
C LEU A 718 12.74 -5.08 23.66
N LYS A 719 13.42 -4.60 24.71
CA LYS A 719 13.29 -5.15 26.07
C LYS A 719 11.85 -5.05 26.57
N ARG A 720 11.15 -3.94 26.28
CA ARG A 720 9.75 -3.77 26.67
C ARG A 720 8.82 -4.71 25.89
N ILE A 721 9.01 -4.83 24.57
CA ILE A 721 8.23 -5.73 23.72
C ILE A 721 8.38 -7.18 24.19
N LEU A 722 9.61 -7.62 24.49
CA LEU A 722 9.85 -8.98 24.99
C LEU A 722 9.14 -9.22 26.33
N ALA A 723 9.22 -8.28 27.27
CA ALA A 723 8.52 -8.41 28.55
C ALA A 723 6.99 -8.46 28.37
N ASP A 724 6.43 -7.64 27.48
CA ASP A 724 5.00 -7.67 27.17
C ASP A 724 4.60 -9.00 26.48
N LEU A 725 5.45 -9.56 25.61
CA LEU A 725 5.22 -10.87 24.97
C LEU A 725 5.25 -12.03 25.99
N ASP A 726 6.21 -12.03 26.92
CA ASP A 726 6.30 -13.04 27.98
C ASP A 726 5.05 -13.01 28.89
N GLU A 727 4.56 -11.81 29.23
CA GLU A 727 3.32 -11.62 29.99
C GLU A 727 2.10 -12.11 29.19
N MET A 728 2.04 -11.83 27.89
CA MET A 728 0.96 -12.29 27.03
C MET A 728 0.94 -13.81 26.85
N GLN A 729 2.11 -14.43 26.76
CA GLN A 729 2.22 -15.88 26.57
C GLN A 729 1.62 -16.63 27.76
N SER A 730 1.85 -16.14 28.98
CA SER A 730 1.36 -16.73 30.23
C SER A 730 -0.07 -16.30 30.61
N SER A 731 -0.60 -15.24 30.02
CA SER A 731 -1.97 -14.76 30.28
C SER A 731 -3.04 -15.76 29.83
N GLU A 732 -4.11 -15.91 30.62
CA GLU A 732 -5.32 -16.65 30.22
C GLU A 732 -6.10 -15.88 29.14
N ASN A 733 -6.21 -14.56 29.30
CA ASN A 733 -6.96 -13.70 28.37
C ASN A 733 -6.06 -13.16 27.25
N PRO A 734 -6.58 -13.02 26.01
CA PRO A 734 -5.87 -12.36 24.91
C PRO A 734 -5.60 -10.88 25.19
N ARG A 735 -4.50 -10.34 24.66
CA ARG A 735 -4.10 -8.94 24.92
C ARG A 735 -3.47 -8.25 23.72
N THR A 736 -3.51 -6.92 23.74
CA THR A 736 -2.94 -6.05 22.72
C THR A 736 -2.04 -4.96 23.31
N ARG A 737 -0.85 -4.76 22.73
CA ARG A 737 0.08 -3.67 23.07
C ARG A 737 0.54 -2.95 21.81
N LEU A 738 0.32 -1.64 21.76
CA LEU A 738 0.61 -0.83 20.59
C LEU A 738 1.63 0.27 20.94
N TYR A 739 2.72 0.37 20.20
CA TYR A 739 3.78 1.36 20.44
C TYR A 739 3.83 2.35 19.28
N PHE A 740 3.58 3.62 19.55
CA PHE A 740 3.64 4.70 18.56
C PHE A 740 4.93 5.49 18.71
N THR A 741 5.78 5.46 17.69
CA THR A 741 7.10 6.08 17.65
C THR A 741 7.19 7.19 16.61
N LYS A 742 8.28 7.94 16.68
CA LYS A 742 8.69 8.94 15.70
C LYS A 742 9.03 8.40 14.32
#